data_AF-W7CZ22-F1
#
_entry.id   AF-W7CZ22-F1
#
_cell.length_a   1.000
_cell.length_b   1.000
_cell.length_c   1.000
_cell.angle_alpha   90.00
_cell.angle_beta   90.00
_cell.angle_gamma   90.00
#
_symmetry.space_group_name_H-M   'P 1'
#
loop_
_entity.id
_entity.type
_entity.pdbx_description
1 polymer ?
#
loop_
_entity_poly.entity_id
_entity_poly.type
_entity_poly.pdbx_seq_one_letter_code
_entity_poly.pdbx_strand_id
1 'polypeptide(L)'
;MTKKRFKKKMTKVGAATLATVIGVSPLVPSASVNANETKQTPITTTQKNTQKNEAKNKGAWSWWELQRIGSGNITFTEGHTGGIIFEKWFKVVDVFTGSTTPPPIKKKWYEGNIDFNKPGTYPITMHVSFTNLQANQKIAVNIVIVESAASKKAETAVKALYTNSSMTSIHGNLTQALLDQATTLANAVPVDSKKQTFLANIAKAQNQYNVDLEKIAGLKDESNEYFTSTDKTQIKSEVTLEQLNGFKNKIATVINNNERAALMAEHSKLVELYDAMQANNLLAATDKVNELFSDDEHSTIGQDVDQATIDTVKQLVADTIVPGSNKDKLEAEIAKAQQLLDDKKANIAAHEKAKAAIAALYADEKQTSIHGKLTQDMIKSALALTNELPMSDVKTSYLEAIVKAQEQYDLDMKNIEQNKAVIAEYFTSNDKTAVKESVTNQQLETLKANIMEVKNDAARASLNADHSLLEKLFYSQQIEIAKAAVDVLFANDAHTELAIEATQAMIDKAQEILDNTTMTVTVHQKLTADIQTAQTLLNEKTQAAADMKAAQEATDALFADKEHTLLADNATQEMIDSAKELADKLPVGKDKEVLKEEIANAQTLLDEAIQSSTDMKAAQEATNNLFADEAKSSLADDISQAMIDSAKELVNKLPNGKEKESLLADVTQAQALLDEVTQAAADLKAAQEATNNLFGDESKTILGEQTSQEMIDSAKELINKLPEGKDKENLVADIAKAETLLKAAIELANTSINAIDFKIGESRYVTGKLTGTLIKKIAIEINGVLTKQINVQGDSYQYWASNLINAASDKVAIVGFDAKGNEVKRAVVNVTENTADDAFVEATTFVIGKDNYVYGSYTGAVSHVALRINGVLTQKVKVSDNTIKYYAKDKITDADAKVELVGYNVAGHEVSAQLVKISTTIATLSVDGYRMGASHVTGTYTGDAKYMALIVNGKMTQMIGIKDQTFKYYAKDKIKSGDDVRVAIYDVNKVEIRNNNLSVIQSEGDLRLLDYKFNNSHIEGTYSGDVVKVQVKVNGVIQSTIPVKEGAFKYYARNLITDLSDKVTVLGLDSGNNILTEKQLNVIK
;
A
#
# COMPACT_ATOMS: atom_id res chain seq x y z
N MET A 1 -27.84 -21.57 24.85
CA MET A 1 -28.95 -22.44 24.37
C MET A 1 -29.00 -22.33 22.86
N THR A 2 -29.02 -23.43 22.10
CA THR A 2 -28.91 -23.34 20.63
C THR A 2 -29.58 -24.51 19.92
N LYS A 3 -30.59 -24.26 19.08
CA LYS A 3 -31.01 -25.19 18.02
C LYS A 3 -30.07 -25.03 16.81
N LYS A 4 -29.76 -26.13 16.10
CA LYS A 4 -28.88 -26.12 14.92
C LYS A 4 -29.55 -26.83 13.72
N ARG A 5 -29.57 -26.12 12.58
CA ARG A 5 -29.56 -26.57 11.16
C ARG A 5 -30.44 -27.77 10.64
N PHE A 6 -31.16 -27.46 9.55
CA PHE A 6 -31.18 -28.14 8.22
C PHE A 6 -32.15 -29.32 7.85
N LYS A 7 -32.71 -29.18 6.62
CA LYS A 7 -33.08 -30.16 5.54
C LYS A 7 -33.92 -31.42 5.93
N LYS A 8 -34.91 -31.86 5.12
CA LYS A 8 -34.76 -32.50 3.78
C LYS A 8 -36.10 -32.55 2.97
N LYS A 9 -36.09 -33.12 1.75
CA LYS A 9 -37.23 -33.27 0.80
C LYS A 9 -38.08 -34.56 1.02
N MET A 10 -39.25 -34.58 0.34
CA MET A 10 -39.84 -35.68 -0.48
C MET A 10 -41.01 -36.59 0.05
N THR A 11 -42.21 -36.35 -0.54
CA THR A 11 -43.19 -37.29 -1.16
C THR A 11 -43.99 -38.40 -0.40
N LYS A 12 -45.28 -38.48 -0.83
CA LYS A 12 -46.20 -39.66 -0.99
C LYS A 12 -47.08 -40.19 0.18
N VAL A 13 -48.38 -39.87 0.06
CA VAL A 13 -49.59 -40.75 -0.02
C VAL A 13 -49.66 -42.08 0.79
N GLY A 14 -50.71 -42.18 1.64
CA GLY A 14 -51.26 -43.39 2.30
C GLY A 14 -51.87 -42.99 3.67
N ALA A 15 -53.17 -43.10 3.99
CA ALA A 15 -54.09 -44.26 4.07
C ALA A 15 -53.76 -45.25 5.21
N ALA A 16 -54.66 -45.66 6.13
CA ALA A 16 -56.02 -45.20 6.51
C ALA A 16 -56.45 -45.79 7.89
N THR A 17 -57.58 -45.32 8.48
CA THR A 17 -58.58 -45.98 9.40
C THR A 17 -58.22 -47.22 10.27
N LEU A 18 -58.70 -47.48 11.50
CA LEU A 18 -59.92 -47.12 12.29
C LEU A 18 -59.52 -46.71 13.77
N ALA A 19 -60.33 -46.59 14.85
CA ALA A 19 -61.73 -46.91 15.24
C ALA A 19 -62.31 -45.80 16.16
N THR A 20 -63.57 -45.70 16.66
CA THR A 20 -64.74 -46.55 17.03
C THR A 20 -64.66 -47.28 18.38
N VAL A 21 -65.65 -47.26 19.31
CA VAL A 21 -67.02 -46.65 19.40
C VAL A 21 -67.10 -45.77 20.71
N ILE A 22 -68.17 -45.21 21.31
CA ILE A 22 -69.67 -45.25 21.35
C ILE A 22 -70.17 -43.76 21.31
N GLY A 23 -71.34 -43.32 20.77
CA GLY A 23 -72.73 -43.34 21.32
C GLY A 23 -72.92 -42.51 22.61
N VAL A 24 -74.04 -41.86 22.95
CA VAL A 24 -75.41 -41.73 22.37
C VAL A 24 -75.96 -40.31 22.70
N SER A 25 -76.43 -39.47 21.74
CA SER A 25 -77.83 -39.28 21.22
C SER A 25 -78.79 -38.44 22.08
N PRO A 26 -79.87 -37.78 21.56
CA PRO A 26 -80.23 -37.41 20.15
C PRO A 26 -80.94 -36.00 19.96
N LEU A 27 -81.55 -35.78 18.77
CA LEU A 27 -82.73 -34.93 18.42
C LEU A 27 -82.62 -33.55 17.70
N VAL A 28 -82.44 -33.66 16.37
CA VAL A 28 -83.07 -33.02 15.15
C VAL A 28 -84.56 -32.50 15.26
N PRO A 29 -85.21 -31.84 14.25
CA PRO A 29 -84.97 -30.49 13.65
C PRO A 29 -86.28 -29.72 13.21
N SER A 30 -86.21 -28.88 12.16
CA SER A 30 -87.29 -28.44 11.21
C SER A 30 -87.98 -27.07 11.43
N ALA A 31 -89.02 -26.75 10.64
CA ALA A 31 -89.33 -25.37 10.20
C ALA A 31 -90.83 -25.02 10.00
N SER A 32 -91.08 -23.71 9.86
CA SER A 32 -92.25 -23.03 9.23
C SER A 32 -93.62 -22.95 9.94
N VAL A 33 -94.12 -21.69 10.03
CA VAL A 33 -95.54 -21.24 10.03
C VAL A 33 -96.41 -21.43 11.30
N ASN A 34 -97.37 -20.50 11.46
CA ASN A 34 -98.34 -20.26 12.55
C ASN A 34 -97.75 -19.77 13.90
N ALA A 35 -98.26 -18.77 14.65
CA ALA A 35 -99.51 -17.96 14.72
C ALA A 35 -100.46 -18.28 15.90
N ASN A 36 -100.84 -17.21 16.63
CA ASN A 36 -102.00 -17.07 17.54
C ASN A 36 -102.07 -17.88 18.86
N GLU A 37 -102.68 -17.42 19.97
CA GLU A 37 -103.01 -16.05 20.45
C GLU A 37 -103.60 -16.07 21.90
N THR A 38 -104.09 -14.90 22.37
CA THR A 38 -104.99 -14.65 23.54
C THR A 38 -104.31 -14.67 24.93
N LYS A 39 -104.66 -13.85 25.93
CA LYS A 39 -105.90 -13.09 26.32
C LYS A 39 -105.51 -11.77 27.06
N GLN A 40 -106.32 -10.71 27.29
CA GLN A 40 -107.62 -10.22 26.82
C GLN A 40 -107.77 -8.72 27.26
N THR A 41 -108.23 -7.77 26.41
CA THR A 41 -109.60 -7.16 26.29
C THR A 41 -110.24 -6.61 27.58
N PRO A 42 -110.82 -5.37 27.60
CA PRO A 42 -111.94 -4.90 26.74
C PRO A 42 -111.53 -3.88 25.65
N ILE A 43 -112.23 -3.54 24.55
CA ILE A 43 -113.68 -3.55 24.12
C ILE A 43 -114.43 -2.26 24.59
N THR A 44 -115.05 -1.39 23.75
CA THR A 44 -115.33 -1.41 22.28
C THR A 44 -114.73 -0.18 21.52
N THR A 45 -115.31 0.67 20.64
CA THR A 45 -116.70 0.94 20.15
C THR A 45 -116.74 1.60 18.75
N THR A 46 -117.91 1.52 18.08
CA THR A 46 -118.36 1.95 16.73
C THR A 46 -119.05 3.35 16.76
N GLN A 47 -119.51 4.10 15.72
CA GLN A 47 -119.80 4.04 14.25
C GLN A 47 -119.46 5.42 13.61
N LYS A 48 -119.35 5.74 12.30
CA LYS A 48 -119.49 5.10 10.95
C LYS A 48 -120.67 5.61 10.05
N ASN A 49 -120.34 5.93 8.78
CA ASN A 49 -121.16 6.15 7.54
C ASN A 49 -121.94 7.49 7.26
N THR A 50 -121.38 8.30 6.34
CA THR A 50 -121.86 8.72 4.98
C THR A 50 -123.31 9.19 4.66
N GLN A 51 -123.40 10.17 3.73
CA GLN A 51 -124.54 10.64 2.89
C GLN A 51 -125.56 11.63 3.51
N LYS A 52 -126.27 12.52 2.76
CA LYS A 52 -126.08 13.27 1.46
C LYS A 52 -127.26 14.29 1.34
N ASN A 53 -127.28 15.15 0.31
CA ASN A 53 -128.41 15.98 -0.21
C ASN A 53 -128.70 17.28 0.60
N GLU A 54 -128.70 18.50 0.01
CA GLU A 54 -129.65 19.18 -0.93
C GLU A 54 -130.87 19.81 -0.22
N ALA A 55 -131.38 21.03 -0.54
CA ALA A 55 -130.92 22.08 -1.49
C ALA A 55 -131.58 23.47 -1.26
N LYS A 56 -130.92 24.52 -1.81
CA LYS A 56 -131.43 25.78 -2.42
C LYS A 56 -132.84 26.34 -2.07
N ASN A 57 -132.91 27.64 -1.69
CA ASN A 57 -133.42 28.78 -2.51
C ASN A 57 -133.62 30.06 -1.65
N LYS A 58 -133.05 31.22 -2.02
CA LYS A 58 -133.63 32.37 -2.78
C LYS A 58 -134.77 33.14 -2.09
N GLY A 59 -134.67 34.48 -2.09
CA GLY A 59 -135.84 35.38 -2.00
C GLY A 59 -135.51 36.81 -1.56
N ALA A 60 -135.33 37.73 -2.51
CA ALA A 60 -135.56 39.17 -2.28
C ALA A 60 -136.97 39.54 -2.75
N TRP A 61 -137.46 40.77 -2.49
CA TRP A 61 -138.32 41.57 -3.39
C TRP A 61 -138.60 42.97 -2.81
N SER A 62 -139.19 43.84 -3.62
CA SER A 62 -139.40 45.29 -3.36
C SER A 62 -140.36 45.88 -4.41
N TRP A 63 -141.27 46.82 -4.07
CA TRP A 63 -141.57 48.05 -4.87
C TRP A 63 -142.86 48.87 -4.49
N TRP A 64 -142.67 50.19 -4.31
CA TRP A 64 -143.36 51.36 -4.95
C TRP A 64 -144.81 51.85 -4.66
N GLU A 65 -144.92 53.17 -4.90
CA GLU A 65 -145.97 54.18 -4.68
C GLU A 65 -147.30 54.08 -5.48
N LEU A 66 -148.27 54.95 -5.10
CA LEU A 66 -149.44 55.35 -5.90
C LEU A 66 -149.13 56.42 -6.97
N GLN A 67 -149.83 56.42 -8.12
CA GLN A 67 -150.22 57.67 -8.82
C GLN A 67 -151.56 57.66 -9.59
N ARG A 68 -152.36 58.71 -9.31
CA ARG A 68 -153.13 59.62 -10.19
C ARG A 68 -154.21 59.19 -11.23
N ILE A 69 -155.42 59.71 -10.97
CA ILE A 69 -156.24 60.69 -11.77
C ILE A 69 -156.65 60.37 -13.24
N GLY A 70 -157.96 60.48 -13.50
CA GLY A 70 -158.62 60.73 -14.79
C GLY A 70 -159.90 61.59 -14.61
N SER A 71 -160.50 62.17 -15.66
CA SER A 71 -161.55 63.21 -15.54
C SER A 71 -162.71 63.14 -16.57
N GLY A 72 -163.85 63.78 -16.29
CA GLY A 72 -165.06 63.85 -17.16
C GLY A 72 -166.14 64.82 -16.61
N ASN A 73 -167.11 65.25 -17.44
CA ASN A 73 -168.01 66.40 -17.13
C ASN A 73 -169.49 66.25 -17.62
N ILE A 74 -170.36 67.23 -17.30
CA ILE A 74 -171.85 67.20 -17.22
C ILE A 74 -172.63 67.37 -18.56
N THR A 75 -173.90 66.89 -18.64
CA THR A 75 -174.99 67.46 -19.48
C THR A 75 -176.43 67.11 -18.99
N PHE A 76 -177.50 67.68 -19.59
CA PHE A 76 -178.90 67.73 -19.10
C PHE A 76 -179.95 67.10 -20.06
N THR A 77 -181.17 66.79 -19.56
CA THR A 77 -182.48 66.86 -20.30
C THR A 77 -183.69 66.98 -19.36
N GLU A 78 -184.91 67.25 -19.89
CA GLU A 78 -186.11 67.78 -19.16
C GLU A 78 -187.33 66.82 -19.09
N GLY A 79 -188.40 67.21 -18.36
CA GLY A 79 -189.76 66.65 -18.59
C GLY A 79 -190.84 66.79 -17.48
N HIS A 80 -191.57 67.92 -17.45
CA HIS A 80 -193.02 68.14 -17.13
C HIS A 80 -193.77 67.31 -16.04
N THR A 81 -194.70 67.84 -15.21
CA THR A 81 -195.39 69.15 -15.02
C THR A 81 -196.11 69.10 -13.63
N GLY A 82 -196.72 70.15 -13.05
CA GLY A 82 -196.90 71.56 -13.43
C GLY A 82 -198.19 72.16 -12.82
N GLY A 83 -198.13 73.38 -12.26
CA GLY A 83 -199.26 74.11 -11.64
C GLY A 83 -198.77 75.42 -10.98
N ILE A 84 -199.57 76.51 -11.01
CA ILE A 84 -199.08 77.89 -10.75
C ILE A 84 -200.09 78.73 -9.96
N ILE A 85 -199.63 79.48 -8.94
CA ILE A 85 -200.30 80.65 -8.32
C ILE A 85 -199.23 81.71 -7.95
N PHE A 86 -199.58 83.00 -7.97
CA PHE A 86 -198.74 84.16 -7.57
C PHE A 86 -199.23 84.81 -6.26
N GLU A 87 -198.35 85.49 -5.52
CA GLU A 87 -198.56 86.91 -5.13
C GLU A 87 -197.28 87.62 -4.60
N LYS A 88 -197.28 88.97 -4.64
CA LYS A 88 -196.17 89.93 -4.36
C LYS A 88 -196.49 90.70 -3.04
N TRP A 89 -195.73 91.66 -2.46
CA TRP A 89 -194.80 92.72 -2.92
C TRP A 89 -193.73 93.10 -1.83
N PHE A 90 -193.04 94.25 -1.96
CA PHE A 90 -191.79 94.62 -1.26
C PHE A 90 -191.71 96.12 -0.81
N LYS A 91 -190.90 96.42 0.22
CA LYS A 91 -190.22 97.75 0.52
C LYS A 91 -191.19 98.94 0.85
N VAL A 92 -190.84 100.15 1.36
CA VAL A 92 -189.63 101.03 1.41
C VAL A 92 -189.52 101.87 2.72
N VAL A 93 -188.28 102.06 3.20
CA VAL A 93 -187.58 103.15 3.97
C VAL A 93 -188.33 104.40 4.52
N ASP A 94 -187.84 104.92 5.66
CA ASP A 94 -188.20 106.17 6.37
C ASP A 94 -188.01 107.50 5.58
N VAL A 95 -188.56 108.60 6.12
CA VAL A 95 -187.94 109.95 6.10
C VAL A 95 -188.39 110.81 7.30
N PHE A 96 -187.63 111.87 7.62
CA PHE A 96 -187.63 112.61 8.89
C PHE A 96 -188.48 113.91 8.91
N THR A 97 -188.40 114.65 10.03
CA THR A 97 -188.85 116.05 10.32
C THR A 97 -190.32 116.23 10.82
N GLY A 98 -190.61 117.11 11.81
CA GLY A 98 -189.73 117.88 12.70
C GLY A 98 -190.46 118.88 13.63
N SER A 99 -189.74 119.43 14.64
CA SER A 99 -190.04 120.62 15.47
C SER A 99 -191.01 120.56 16.69
N THR A 100 -190.45 120.90 17.87
CA THR A 100 -191.00 121.75 18.97
C THR A 100 -192.42 121.52 19.57
N THR A 101 -192.47 120.80 20.70
CA THR A 101 -193.16 121.10 22.00
C THR A 101 -194.55 121.79 22.05
N PRO A 102 -195.47 121.44 23.01
CA PRO A 102 -195.63 120.25 23.89
C PRO A 102 -197.14 119.82 23.94
N PRO A 103 -197.83 119.40 25.05
CA PRO A 103 -197.44 118.62 26.24
C PRO A 103 -198.04 117.17 26.42
N PRO A 104 -199.21 116.84 27.05
CA PRO A 104 -199.27 115.65 27.93
C PRO A 104 -200.48 114.66 27.86
N ILE A 105 -200.24 113.37 28.23
CA ILE A 105 -201.14 112.48 29.06
C ILE A 105 -202.45 111.94 28.39
N LYS A 106 -202.98 110.70 28.59
CA LYS A 106 -202.79 109.57 29.54
C LYS A 106 -203.13 108.17 28.93
N LYS A 107 -202.91 107.09 29.72
CA LYS A 107 -203.10 105.63 29.43
C LYS A 107 -204.57 105.14 29.49
N LYS A 108 -204.90 104.01 28.83
CA LYS A 108 -205.42 102.74 29.45
C LYS A 108 -205.48 101.52 28.48
N TRP A 109 -205.84 100.34 29.02
CA TRP A 109 -205.83 98.98 28.41
C TRP A 109 -207.24 98.33 28.45
N TYR A 110 -207.50 97.21 27.73
CA TYR A 110 -208.28 96.02 28.19
C TYR A 110 -208.24 94.82 27.21
N GLU A 111 -209.02 93.75 27.49
CA GLU A 111 -208.91 92.36 26.98
C GLU A 111 -210.17 91.88 26.20
N GLY A 112 -210.11 90.74 25.49
CA GLY A 112 -211.27 90.09 24.83
C GLY A 112 -210.89 88.83 24.02
N ASN A 113 -211.82 87.87 23.79
CA ASN A 113 -211.52 86.50 23.33
C ASN A 113 -212.56 85.89 22.35
N ILE A 114 -212.14 85.11 21.36
CA ILE A 114 -212.99 84.30 20.43
C ILE A 114 -212.23 83.01 20.02
N ASP A 115 -212.93 81.88 19.87
CA ASP A 115 -212.41 80.57 19.40
C ASP A 115 -213.20 80.07 18.17
N PHE A 116 -212.52 79.64 17.11
CA PHE A 116 -213.17 78.99 15.96
C PHE A 116 -212.41 77.78 15.40
N ASN A 117 -213.17 76.69 15.41
CA ASN A 117 -212.83 75.29 15.22
C ASN A 117 -212.68 74.88 13.73
N LYS A 118 -212.77 73.55 13.50
CA LYS A 118 -213.20 72.92 12.24
C LYS A 118 -214.35 73.70 11.53
N PRO A 119 -214.51 73.57 10.19
CA PRO A 119 -215.37 74.43 9.37
C PRO A 119 -216.72 74.85 9.98
N GLY A 120 -216.82 76.14 10.31
CA GLY A 120 -218.02 76.85 10.74
C GLY A 120 -217.89 78.33 10.35
N THR A 121 -218.97 78.95 9.88
CA THR A 121 -218.88 80.18 9.05
C THR A 121 -219.21 81.45 9.83
N TYR A 122 -218.34 82.46 9.76
CA TYR A 122 -218.66 83.86 10.09
C TYR A 122 -217.96 84.84 9.12
N PRO A 123 -218.66 85.84 8.54
CA PRO A 123 -218.11 86.80 7.56
C PRO A 123 -217.88 88.21 8.15
N ILE A 124 -217.16 89.09 7.41
CA ILE A 124 -217.38 90.55 7.32
C ILE A 124 -216.56 91.13 6.14
N THR A 125 -216.95 92.30 5.62
CA THR A 125 -216.69 92.74 4.22
C THR A 125 -215.75 93.96 4.10
N MET A 126 -215.18 94.17 2.91
CA MET A 126 -214.30 95.30 2.53
C MET A 126 -215.01 96.25 1.55
N HIS A 127 -214.74 97.57 1.60
CA HIS A 127 -215.21 98.56 0.60
C HIS A 127 -214.35 99.84 0.61
N VAL A 128 -213.84 100.28 -0.56
CA VAL A 128 -213.24 101.62 -0.76
C VAL A 128 -213.49 102.10 -2.21
N SER A 129 -213.89 103.36 -2.38
CA SER A 129 -213.97 104.06 -3.69
C SER A 129 -213.92 105.57 -3.47
N PHE A 130 -213.31 106.35 -4.38
CA PHE A 130 -213.25 107.82 -4.29
C PHE A 130 -213.35 108.50 -5.67
N THR A 131 -214.25 109.48 -5.80
CA THR A 131 -214.34 110.50 -6.88
C THR A 131 -215.32 111.60 -6.42
N ASN A 132 -215.46 112.70 -7.20
CA ASN A 132 -216.37 113.85 -7.05
C ASN A 132 -217.40 113.81 -5.90
N LEU A 133 -217.41 114.71 -4.91
CA LEU A 133 -217.32 116.20 -4.91
C LEU A 133 -218.48 116.94 -5.62
N GLN A 134 -218.86 118.05 -4.97
CA GLN A 134 -219.98 119.00 -5.18
C GLN A 134 -221.26 118.43 -5.84
N ALA A 135 -222.37 118.22 -5.11
CA ALA A 135 -222.57 118.45 -3.68
C ALA A 135 -221.60 117.64 -2.79
N ASN A 136 -221.01 118.26 -1.77
CA ASN A 136 -219.56 118.09 -1.52
C ASN A 136 -219.15 117.30 -0.24
N GLN A 137 -218.22 116.35 -0.39
CA GLN A 137 -217.42 115.61 0.65
C GLN A 137 -218.19 114.51 1.48
N LYS A 138 -217.61 113.57 2.29
CA LYS A 138 -216.29 113.38 2.99
C LYS A 138 -216.09 111.94 3.65
N ILE A 139 -214.86 111.55 4.12
CA ILE A 139 -214.46 110.55 5.24
C ILE A 139 -213.98 109.06 4.91
N ALA A 140 -213.20 108.35 5.80
CA ALA A 140 -212.43 107.04 5.63
C ALA A 140 -211.98 106.21 6.93
N VAL A 141 -211.46 104.93 6.87
CA VAL A 141 -210.99 103.98 8.01
C VAL A 141 -209.85 102.90 7.62
N ASN A 142 -209.26 102.03 8.51
CA ASN A 142 -207.98 101.19 8.41
C ASN A 142 -207.81 99.87 9.34
N ILE A 143 -206.84 98.86 9.17
CA ILE A 143 -206.42 97.69 10.12
C ILE A 143 -205.21 96.70 9.70
N VAL A 144 -204.58 95.82 10.57
CA VAL A 144 -203.25 95.00 10.42
C VAL A 144 -203.07 93.61 11.22
N ILE A 145 -202.11 92.64 10.91
CA ILE A 145 -201.73 91.32 11.62
C ILE A 145 -200.18 90.88 11.55
N VAL A 146 -199.62 89.93 12.39
CA VAL A 146 -198.15 89.48 12.55
C VAL A 146 -197.88 87.94 12.92
N GLU A 147 -196.62 87.41 12.88
CA GLU A 147 -196.12 86.00 13.13
C GLU A 147 -195.34 85.74 14.50
N SER A 148 -194.79 84.52 14.78
CA SER A 148 -194.35 84.05 16.14
C SER A 148 -192.85 83.63 16.35
N ALA A 149 -192.44 83.38 17.60
CA ALA A 149 -191.03 83.48 18.04
C ALA A 149 -190.22 82.17 18.30
N ALA A 150 -190.84 81.01 18.53
CA ALA A 150 -190.12 79.82 19.06
C ALA A 150 -189.05 79.24 18.10
N SER A 151 -189.35 79.21 16.80
CA SER A 151 -188.51 78.60 15.74
C SER A 151 -187.08 79.18 15.68
N LYS A 152 -186.90 80.46 16.05
CA LYS A 152 -185.64 81.21 15.91
C LYS A 152 -184.54 80.81 16.90
N LYS A 153 -184.88 80.23 18.07
CA LYS A 153 -183.89 79.74 19.04
C LYS A 153 -183.25 78.42 18.62
N ALA A 154 -184.05 77.50 18.08
CA ALA A 154 -183.60 76.20 17.59
C ALA A 154 -182.55 76.36 16.47
N GLU A 155 -182.83 77.22 15.49
CA GLU A 155 -181.94 77.45 14.35
C GLU A 155 -180.52 77.86 14.77
N THR A 156 -180.41 78.68 15.80
CA THR A 156 -179.11 79.16 16.32
C THR A 156 -178.30 78.03 16.97
N ALA A 157 -178.96 77.18 17.76
CA ALA A 157 -178.30 76.06 18.44
C ALA A 157 -177.85 74.97 17.46
N VAL A 158 -178.64 74.66 16.42
CA VAL A 158 -178.22 73.70 15.39
C VAL A 158 -177.04 74.24 14.58
N LYS A 159 -177.00 75.54 14.26
CA LYS A 159 -175.85 76.14 13.57
C LYS A 159 -174.55 76.04 14.38
N ALA A 160 -174.63 76.12 15.71
CA ALA A 160 -173.45 76.03 16.58
C ALA A 160 -172.76 74.65 16.59
N LEU A 161 -173.41 73.59 16.10
CA LEU A 161 -172.79 72.26 15.93
C LEU A 161 -171.86 72.19 14.71
N TYR A 162 -171.91 73.19 13.84
CA TYR A 162 -171.22 73.24 12.55
C TYR A 162 -170.28 74.44 12.47
N THR A 163 -169.19 74.29 11.72
CA THR A 163 -168.28 75.39 11.38
C THR A 163 -168.88 76.36 10.36
N ASN A 164 -169.92 75.95 9.63
CA ASN A 164 -170.47 76.69 8.50
C ASN A 164 -172.01 76.79 8.51
N SER A 165 -172.51 77.90 7.97
CA SER A 165 -173.95 78.22 7.92
C SER A 165 -174.77 77.23 7.09
N SER A 166 -174.10 76.49 6.20
CA SER A 166 -174.65 75.43 5.35
C SER A 166 -174.84 74.08 6.06
N MET A 167 -174.35 73.93 7.30
CA MET A 167 -174.41 72.68 8.07
C MET A 167 -173.81 71.47 7.33
N THR A 168 -172.66 71.67 6.68
CA THR A 168 -171.94 70.64 5.92
C THR A 168 -170.61 70.21 6.55
N SER A 169 -170.09 70.94 7.54
CA SER A 169 -168.83 70.58 8.22
C SER A 169 -168.92 70.86 9.72
N ILE A 170 -168.65 69.85 10.52
CA ILE A 170 -168.94 69.81 11.97
C ILE A 170 -167.86 70.54 12.78
N HIS A 171 -168.25 71.16 13.90
CA HIS A 171 -167.34 71.96 14.71
C HIS A 171 -166.27 71.10 15.40
N GLY A 172 -164.99 71.47 15.30
CA GLY A 172 -163.86 70.70 15.86
C GLY A 172 -163.83 70.62 17.40
N ASN A 173 -164.68 71.41 18.06
CA ASN A 173 -164.91 71.38 19.51
C ASN A 173 -166.36 70.95 19.82
N LEU A 174 -166.97 70.13 18.95
CA LEU A 174 -168.27 69.51 19.22
C LEU A 174 -168.16 68.61 20.46
N THR A 175 -169.17 68.67 21.33
CA THR A 175 -169.29 67.84 22.53
C THR A 175 -170.71 67.31 22.65
N GLN A 176 -170.89 66.22 23.40
CA GLN A 176 -172.21 65.67 23.68
C GLN A 176 -173.17 66.72 24.26
N ALA A 177 -172.70 67.56 25.19
CA ALA A 177 -173.50 68.62 25.79
C ALA A 177 -174.04 69.65 24.76
N LEU A 178 -173.27 69.97 23.71
CA LEU A 178 -173.74 70.86 22.63
C LEU A 178 -174.83 70.17 21.77
N LEU A 179 -174.63 68.88 21.46
CA LEU A 179 -175.59 68.05 20.71
C LEU A 179 -176.93 67.93 21.46
N ASP A 180 -176.88 67.67 22.76
CA ASP A 180 -178.05 67.54 23.63
C ASP A 180 -178.81 68.87 23.77
N GLN A 181 -178.07 69.99 23.92
CA GLN A 181 -178.65 71.33 24.00
C GLN A 181 -179.36 71.72 22.70
N ALA A 182 -178.75 71.45 21.55
CA ALA A 182 -179.37 71.67 20.24
C ALA A 182 -180.62 70.78 20.05
N THR A 183 -180.56 69.51 20.44
CA THR A 183 -181.70 68.57 20.41
C THR A 183 -182.87 69.06 21.26
N THR A 184 -182.59 69.56 22.46
CA THR A 184 -183.61 70.12 23.37
C THR A 184 -184.30 71.33 22.74
N LEU A 185 -183.53 72.26 22.16
CA LEU A 185 -184.07 73.47 21.55
C LEU A 185 -184.80 73.21 20.23
N ALA A 186 -184.32 72.28 19.39
CA ALA A 186 -185.02 71.83 18.19
C ALA A 186 -186.37 71.17 18.52
N ASN A 187 -186.44 70.42 19.62
CA ASN A 187 -187.69 69.81 20.06
C ASN A 187 -188.74 70.79 20.57
N ALA A 188 -188.36 71.99 21.00
CA ALA A 188 -189.28 73.03 21.49
C ALA A 188 -190.02 73.82 20.38
N VAL A 189 -189.73 73.56 19.09
CA VAL A 189 -190.45 74.18 17.97
C VAL A 189 -191.80 73.48 17.76
N PRO A 190 -192.90 74.22 17.48
CA PRO A 190 -194.17 73.63 17.03
C PRO A 190 -194.01 72.76 15.78
N VAL A 191 -195.05 71.99 15.42
CA VAL A 191 -194.99 71.04 14.30
C VAL A 191 -195.07 71.76 12.95
N ASP A 192 -193.94 72.33 12.54
CA ASP A 192 -193.65 72.84 11.19
C ASP A 192 -192.56 71.99 10.51
N SER A 193 -192.21 72.33 9.26
CA SER A 193 -191.15 71.65 8.49
C SER A 193 -189.72 71.96 8.97
N LYS A 194 -189.51 73.02 9.76
CA LYS A 194 -188.18 73.42 10.25
C LYS A 194 -187.71 72.52 11.38
N LYS A 195 -188.61 72.08 12.28
CA LYS A 195 -188.27 71.16 13.38
C LYS A 195 -187.59 69.87 12.88
N GLN A 196 -188.10 69.24 11.83
CA GLN A 196 -187.49 68.04 11.27
C GLN A 196 -186.10 68.31 10.69
N THR A 197 -185.93 69.43 9.98
CA THR A 197 -184.64 69.86 9.40
C THR A 197 -183.58 70.06 10.49
N PHE A 198 -183.95 70.67 11.62
CA PHE A 198 -183.07 70.86 12.76
C PHE A 198 -182.63 69.53 13.39
N LEU A 199 -183.57 68.63 13.70
CA LEU A 199 -183.25 67.32 14.27
C LEU A 199 -182.37 66.46 13.34
N ALA A 200 -182.65 66.47 12.03
CA ALA A 200 -181.85 65.73 11.04
C ALA A 200 -180.39 66.20 10.97
N ASN A 201 -180.13 67.51 11.12
CA ASN A 201 -178.76 68.03 11.13
C ASN A 201 -178.05 67.83 12.48
N ILE A 202 -178.78 67.76 13.61
CA ILE A 202 -178.17 67.37 14.89
C ILE A 202 -177.75 65.90 14.87
N ALA A 203 -178.58 65.01 14.30
CA ALA A 203 -178.25 63.58 14.17
C ALA A 203 -176.99 63.32 13.32
N LYS A 204 -176.78 64.08 12.23
CA LYS A 204 -175.53 64.05 11.47
C LYS A 204 -174.31 64.46 12.32
N ALA A 205 -174.46 65.49 13.16
CA ALA A 205 -173.40 65.95 14.04
C ALA A 205 -173.04 64.90 15.11
N GLN A 206 -174.05 64.24 15.69
CA GLN A 206 -173.88 63.13 16.64
C GLN A 206 -173.08 61.97 16.04
N ASN A 207 -173.45 61.50 14.84
CA ASN A 207 -172.80 60.34 14.23
C ASN A 207 -171.30 60.58 13.98
N GLN A 208 -170.92 61.78 13.53
CA GLN A 208 -169.51 62.08 13.28
C GLN A 208 -168.68 62.17 14.57
N TYR A 209 -169.26 62.68 15.67
CA TYR A 209 -168.62 62.72 16.98
C TYR A 209 -168.32 61.30 17.49
N ASN A 210 -169.27 60.37 17.33
CA ASN A 210 -169.08 58.97 17.71
C ASN A 210 -167.95 58.31 16.89
N VAL A 211 -167.90 58.55 15.57
CA VAL A 211 -166.84 58.04 14.68
C VAL A 211 -165.45 58.61 15.03
N ASP A 212 -165.36 59.85 15.52
CA ASP A 212 -164.08 60.44 15.92
C ASP A 212 -163.58 59.84 17.25
N LEU A 213 -164.47 59.56 18.20
CA LEU A 213 -164.14 58.82 19.44
C LEU A 213 -163.59 57.41 19.16
N GLU A 214 -164.20 56.67 18.23
CA GLU A 214 -163.77 55.32 17.85
C GLU A 214 -162.36 55.33 17.24
N LYS A 215 -162.04 56.33 16.40
CA LYS A 215 -160.67 56.56 15.90
C LYS A 215 -159.68 56.88 17.03
N ILE A 216 -160.07 57.74 17.98
CA ILE A 216 -159.20 58.15 19.09
C ILE A 216 -158.85 56.96 19.99
N ALA A 217 -159.79 56.03 20.21
CA ALA A 217 -159.52 54.79 20.93
C ALA A 217 -158.46 53.93 20.20
N GLY A 218 -158.68 53.61 18.92
CA GLY A 218 -157.74 52.81 18.13
C GLY A 218 -156.34 53.42 18.01
N LEU A 219 -156.22 54.76 18.02
CA LEU A 219 -154.92 55.45 18.03
C LEU A 219 -154.22 55.41 19.40
N LYS A 220 -154.96 55.39 20.51
CA LYS A 220 -154.35 55.18 21.83
C LYS A 220 -153.83 53.75 21.97
N ASP A 221 -154.55 52.77 21.42
CA ASP A 221 -154.12 51.38 21.38
C ASP A 221 -152.90 51.17 20.47
N GLU A 222 -152.91 51.71 19.25
CA GLU A 222 -151.72 51.70 18.37
C GLU A 222 -150.51 52.39 19.02
N SER A 223 -150.72 53.49 19.76
CA SER A 223 -149.64 54.12 20.52
C SER A 223 -149.07 53.21 21.62
N ASN A 224 -149.93 52.40 22.28
CA ASN A 224 -149.51 51.48 23.33
C ASN A 224 -148.64 50.35 22.75
N GLU A 225 -148.87 49.92 21.52
CA GLU A 225 -148.11 48.84 20.88
C GLU A 225 -146.63 49.20 20.61
N TYR A 226 -146.28 50.49 20.51
CA TYR A 226 -144.89 50.90 20.29
C TYR A 226 -144.02 50.93 21.56
N PHE A 227 -144.62 51.02 22.75
CA PHE A 227 -143.88 51.00 24.02
C PHE A 227 -143.65 49.57 24.50
N THR A 228 -142.54 49.31 25.20
CA THR A 228 -142.28 48.01 25.85
C THR A 228 -143.20 47.77 27.05
N SER A 229 -143.64 48.85 27.70
CA SER A 229 -144.28 48.84 29.02
C SER A 229 -145.32 49.97 29.17
N THR A 230 -146.27 49.76 30.08
CA THR A 230 -147.44 50.64 30.30
C THR A 230 -147.12 52.00 30.94
N ASP A 231 -145.90 52.18 31.45
CA ASP A 231 -145.37 53.46 31.94
C ASP A 231 -144.85 54.37 30.80
N LYS A 232 -144.75 53.83 29.57
CA LYS A 232 -144.35 54.53 28.35
C LYS A 232 -142.96 55.18 28.46
N THR A 233 -142.02 54.54 29.16
CA THR A 233 -140.63 55.05 29.34
C THR A 233 -139.63 54.51 28.32
N GLN A 234 -139.97 53.43 27.60
CA GLN A 234 -139.11 52.79 26.60
C GLN A 234 -139.92 52.40 25.36
N ILE A 235 -139.31 52.56 24.18
CA ILE A 235 -139.84 52.09 22.89
C ILE A 235 -139.33 50.67 22.61
N LYS A 236 -140.10 49.84 21.90
CA LYS A 236 -139.62 48.52 21.49
C LYS A 236 -138.57 48.64 20.38
N SER A 237 -137.59 47.75 20.37
CA SER A 237 -136.43 47.79 19.46
C SER A 237 -136.79 47.60 17.98
N GLU A 238 -137.90 46.92 17.69
CA GLU A 238 -138.43 46.73 16.33
C GLU A 238 -139.21 47.94 15.78
N VAL A 239 -139.45 48.99 16.57
CA VAL A 239 -140.20 50.16 16.08
C VAL A 239 -139.32 51.02 15.18
N THR A 240 -139.79 51.22 13.95
CA THR A 240 -139.14 52.03 12.92
C THR A 240 -139.63 53.47 12.92
N LEU A 241 -138.78 54.38 12.45
CA LEU A 241 -139.16 55.77 12.16
C LEU A 241 -140.31 55.86 11.13
N GLU A 242 -140.47 54.87 10.26
CA GLU A 242 -141.59 54.79 9.31
C GLU A 242 -142.93 54.51 10.02
N GLN A 243 -142.96 53.57 10.98
CA GLN A 243 -144.15 53.31 11.81
C GLN A 243 -144.55 54.56 12.61
N LEU A 244 -143.59 55.26 13.23
CA LEU A 244 -143.87 56.50 13.97
C LEU A 244 -144.44 57.61 13.07
N ASN A 245 -143.87 57.82 11.88
CA ASN A 245 -144.43 58.77 10.91
C ASN A 245 -145.81 58.32 10.37
N GLY A 246 -146.04 57.01 10.22
CA GLY A 246 -147.36 56.44 9.93
C GLY A 246 -148.39 56.80 11.00
N PHE A 247 -148.05 56.61 12.27
CA PHE A 247 -148.88 56.95 13.42
C PHE A 247 -149.21 58.45 13.46
N LYS A 248 -148.19 59.32 13.30
CA LYS A 248 -148.34 60.78 13.16
C LYS A 248 -149.36 61.18 12.09
N ASN A 249 -149.27 60.54 10.92
CA ASN A 249 -150.16 60.80 9.79
C ASN A 249 -151.61 60.36 10.07
N LYS A 250 -151.82 59.25 10.79
CA LYS A 250 -153.16 58.83 11.23
C LYS A 250 -153.76 59.82 12.24
N ILE A 251 -152.98 60.26 13.25
CA ILE A 251 -153.39 61.24 14.27
C ILE A 251 -153.88 62.54 13.63
N ALA A 252 -153.25 63.00 12.55
CA ALA A 252 -153.64 64.22 11.85
C ALA A 252 -155.11 64.23 11.36
N THR A 253 -155.72 63.05 11.18
CA THR A 253 -157.10 62.87 10.67
C THR A 253 -158.21 62.96 11.73
N VAL A 254 -157.85 63.12 13.02
CA VAL A 254 -158.80 63.31 14.14
C VAL A 254 -159.37 64.74 14.10
N ILE A 255 -160.68 64.88 14.31
CA ILE A 255 -161.39 66.17 14.25
C ILE A 255 -161.34 66.90 15.60
N ASN A 256 -161.42 66.17 16.72
CA ASN A 256 -161.29 66.70 18.07
C ASN A 256 -159.88 67.26 18.32
N ASN A 257 -159.78 68.59 18.42
CA ASN A 257 -158.50 69.27 18.55
C ASN A 257 -157.70 68.89 19.82
N ASN A 258 -158.39 68.62 20.94
CA ASN A 258 -157.74 68.37 22.22
C ASN A 258 -157.14 66.96 22.26
N GLU A 259 -157.90 65.95 21.84
CA GLU A 259 -157.45 64.55 21.78
C GLU A 259 -156.35 64.36 20.74
N ARG A 260 -156.45 65.05 19.59
CA ARG A 260 -155.38 65.10 18.58
C ARG A 260 -154.08 65.70 19.13
N ALA A 261 -154.16 66.74 19.96
CA ALA A 261 -152.98 67.34 20.58
C ALA A 261 -152.32 66.39 21.60
N ALA A 262 -153.10 65.67 22.41
CA ALA A 262 -152.59 64.66 23.33
C ALA A 262 -151.87 63.53 22.60
N LEU A 263 -152.46 62.99 21.53
CA LEU A 263 -151.84 61.96 20.69
C LEU A 263 -150.56 62.45 19.98
N MET A 264 -150.52 63.71 19.53
CA MET A 264 -149.29 64.30 18.96
C MET A 264 -148.16 64.46 19.99
N ALA A 265 -148.48 64.76 21.25
CA ALA A 265 -147.48 64.78 22.32
C ALA A 265 -146.92 63.37 22.59
N GLU A 266 -147.79 62.34 22.56
CA GLU A 266 -147.39 60.94 22.76
C GLU A 266 -146.53 60.40 21.61
N HIS A 267 -146.87 60.71 20.35
CA HIS A 267 -146.00 60.50 19.20
C HIS A 267 -144.63 61.19 19.37
N SER A 268 -144.60 62.43 19.88
CA SER A 268 -143.34 63.17 20.06
C SER A 268 -142.41 62.50 21.07
N LYS A 269 -142.98 61.94 22.15
CA LYS A 269 -142.22 61.13 23.13
C LYS A 269 -141.69 59.82 22.52
N LEU A 270 -142.45 59.19 21.62
CA LEU A 270 -141.98 58.00 20.90
C LEU A 270 -140.76 58.30 20.01
N VAL A 271 -140.74 59.45 19.32
CA VAL A 271 -139.57 59.85 18.51
C VAL A 271 -138.36 60.12 19.39
N GLU A 272 -138.52 60.81 20.52
CA GLU A 272 -137.44 61.06 21.49
C GLU A 272 -136.81 59.76 22.02
N LEU A 273 -137.63 58.75 22.33
CA LEU A 273 -137.15 57.43 22.76
C LEU A 273 -136.52 56.61 21.62
N TYR A 274 -137.00 56.76 20.39
CA TYR A 274 -136.37 56.15 19.21
C TYR A 274 -134.97 56.73 18.98
N ASP A 275 -134.82 58.06 18.99
CA ASP A 275 -133.52 58.72 18.78
C ASP A 275 -132.53 58.38 19.89
N ALA A 276 -132.98 58.30 21.15
CA ALA A 276 -132.16 57.85 22.29
C ALA A 276 -131.70 56.38 22.14
N MET A 277 -132.56 55.49 21.63
CA MET A 277 -132.19 54.11 21.33
C MET A 277 -131.15 54.01 20.21
N GLN A 278 -131.33 54.77 19.12
CA GLN A 278 -130.36 54.83 18.02
C GLN A 278 -128.98 55.34 18.48
N ALA A 279 -128.94 56.31 19.41
CA ALA A 279 -127.71 56.82 19.99
C ALA A 279 -126.98 55.77 20.86
N ASN A 280 -127.72 55.03 21.70
CA ASN A 280 -127.15 53.96 22.52
C ASN A 280 -126.62 52.79 21.68
N ASN A 281 -127.36 52.40 20.62
CA ASN A 281 -126.90 51.39 19.66
C ASN A 281 -125.59 51.80 18.98
N LEU A 282 -125.48 53.09 18.59
CA LEU A 282 -124.26 53.62 17.97
C LEU A 282 -123.07 53.62 18.92
N LEU A 283 -123.26 53.97 20.19
CA LEU A 283 -122.20 53.94 21.19
C LEU A 283 -121.66 52.51 21.38
N ALA A 284 -122.54 51.54 21.65
CA ALA A 284 -122.15 50.14 21.85
C ALA A 284 -121.47 49.53 20.61
N ALA A 285 -121.91 49.89 19.40
CA ALA A 285 -121.25 49.46 18.17
C ALA A 285 -119.88 50.14 17.95
N THR A 286 -119.73 51.40 18.38
CA THR A 286 -118.45 52.13 18.30
C THR A 286 -117.43 51.53 19.27
N ASP A 287 -117.82 51.30 20.53
CA ASP A 287 -116.94 50.68 21.54
C ASP A 287 -116.38 49.33 21.06
N LYS A 288 -117.22 48.52 20.40
CA LYS A 288 -116.78 47.22 19.82
C LYS A 288 -115.93 47.32 18.56
N VAL A 289 -115.99 48.41 17.80
CA VAL A 289 -115.03 48.67 16.72
C VAL A 289 -113.70 49.19 17.28
N ASN A 290 -113.74 50.03 18.30
CA ASN A 290 -112.53 50.55 18.96
C ASN A 290 -111.76 49.42 19.66
N GLU A 291 -112.43 48.42 20.24
CA GLU A 291 -111.83 47.19 20.78
C GLU A 291 -111.01 46.36 19.77
N LEU A 292 -111.11 46.62 18.46
CA LEU A 292 -110.24 46.00 17.45
C LEU A 292 -108.81 46.58 17.43
N PHE A 293 -108.60 47.77 17.99
CA PHE A 293 -107.35 48.52 17.91
C PHE A 293 -106.61 48.57 19.26
N SER A 294 -105.32 48.90 19.22
CA SER A 294 -104.49 49.08 20.42
C SER A 294 -104.27 50.55 20.81
N ASP A 295 -104.80 51.50 20.05
CA ASP A 295 -104.63 52.94 20.21
C ASP A 295 -105.83 53.74 19.67
N ASP A 296 -106.09 54.92 20.27
CA ASP A 296 -107.22 55.79 19.93
C ASP A 296 -107.15 56.40 18.51
N GLU A 297 -105.99 56.38 17.85
CA GLU A 297 -105.84 56.80 16.44
C GLU A 297 -106.15 55.65 15.46
N HIS A 298 -106.47 54.46 15.99
CA HIS A 298 -106.73 53.23 15.25
C HIS A 298 -105.56 52.90 14.28
N SER A 299 -104.32 53.18 14.70
CA SER A 299 -103.11 53.03 13.87
C SER A 299 -102.49 51.64 13.98
N THR A 300 -102.77 50.92 15.06
CA THR A 300 -102.31 49.55 15.34
C THR A 300 -103.47 48.64 15.69
N ILE A 301 -103.45 47.42 15.14
CA ILE A 301 -104.43 46.37 15.47
C ILE A 301 -104.13 45.78 16.86
N GLY A 302 -105.18 45.45 17.61
CA GLY A 302 -105.06 44.87 18.94
C GLY A 302 -104.13 43.64 18.98
N GLN A 303 -103.41 43.45 20.10
CA GLN A 303 -102.44 42.36 20.25
C GLN A 303 -103.08 40.99 19.99
N ASP A 304 -104.20 40.71 20.66
CA ASP A 304 -104.91 39.43 20.60
C ASP A 304 -106.02 39.38 19.53
N VAL A 305 -106.19 40.46 18.77
CA VAL A 305 -107.20 40.55 17.70
C VAL A 305 -106.78 39.70 16.51
N ASP A 306 -107.68 38.79 16.14
CA ASP A 306 -107.55 37.81 15.06
C ASP A 306 -108.69 37.95 14.02
N GLN A 307 -108.74 37.03 13.05
CA GLN A 307 -109.76 37.08 12.00
C GLN A 307 -111.17 36.84 12.56
N ALA A 308 -111.33 35.91 13.50
CA ALA A 308 -112.63 35.62 14.09
C ALA A 308 -113.17 36.81 14.91
N THR A 309 -112.28 37.56 15.56
CA THR A 309 -112.60 38.78 16.31
C THR A 309 -113.13 39.88 15.37
N ILE A 310 -112.42 40.17 14.27
CA ILE A 310 -112.87 41.16 13.27
C ILE A 310 -114.19 40.72 12.62
N ASP A 311 -114.32 39.46 12.22
CA ASP A 311 -115.55 38.92 11.62
C ASP A 311 -116.74 39.01 12.60
N THR A 312 -116.51 38.80 13.90
CA THR A 312 -117.55 38.92 14.95
C THR A 312 -118.01 40.37 15.14
N VAL A 313 -117.08 41.33 15.25
CA VAL A 313 -117.42 42.76 15.37
C VAL A 313 -118.13 43.25 14.10
N LYS A 314 -117.70 42.79 12.92
CA LYS A 314 -118.34 43.08 11.64
C LYS A 314 -119.79 42.58 11.58
N GLN A 315 -120.05 41.37 12.06
CA GLN A 315 -121.42 40.86 12.16
C GLN A 315 -122.26 41.67 13.17
N LEU A 316 -121.70 42.05 14.32
CA LEU A 316 -122.39 42.88 15.31
C LEU A 316 -122.77 44.25 14.73
N VAL A 317 -121.88 44.91 14.01
CA VAL A 317 -122.18 46.17 13.30
C VAL A 317 -123.20 45.96 12.18
N ALA A 318 -123.17 44.82 11.48
CA ALA A 318 -124.14 44.47 10.45
C ALA A 318 -125.56 44.29 11.01
N ASP A 319 -125.71 43.64 12.17
CA ASP A 319 -127.01 43.39 12.82
C ASP A 319 -127.53 44.60 13.62
N THR A 320 -126.66 45.53 14.01
CA THR A 320 -127.06 46.72 14.79
C THR A 320 -127.84 47.72 13.95
N ILE A 321 -128.99 48.18 14.47
CA ILE A 321 -129.81 49.24 13.88
C ILE A 321 -129.24 50.60 14.29
N VAL A 322 -128.65 51.31 13.32
CA VAL A 322 -128.10 52.67 13.42
C VAL A 322 -128.30 53.42 12.09
N PRO A 323 -128.24 54.77 12.07
CA PRO A 323 -128.28 55.55 10.83
C PRO A 323 -127.13 55.19 9.86
N GLY A 324 -127.46 55.01 8.58
CA GLY A 324 -126.53 54.49 7.55
C GLY A 324 -125.18 55.21 7.49
N SER A 325 -125.17 56.55 7.50
CA SER A 325 -123.94 57.37 7.46
C SER A 325 -122.99 57.21 8.66
N ASN A 326 -123.40 56.49 9.70
CA ASN A 326 -122.56 56.09 10.82
C ASN A 326 -122.16 54.61 10.71
N LYS A 327 -123.03 53.74 10.17
CA LYS A 327 -122.69 52.36 9.82
C LYS A 327 -121.56 52.30 8.79
N ASP A 328 -121.63 53.14 7.74
CA ASP A 328 -120.58 53.27 6.71
C ASP A 328 -119.19 53.58 7.31
N LYS A 329 -119.14 54.36 8.40
CA LYS A 329 -117.89 54.71 9.11
C LYS A 329 -117.36 53.54 9.94
N LEU A 330 -118.24 52.86 10.67
CA LEU A 330 -117.87 51.67 11.44
C LEU A 330 -117.36 50.57 10.51
N GLU A 331 -118.00 50.35 9.36
CA GLU A 331 -117.56 49.40 8.34
C GLU A 331 -116.21 49.81 7.69
N ALA A 332 -115.94 51.12 7.54
CA ALA A 332 -114.64 51.61 7.08
C ALA A 332 -113.51 51.40 8.11
N GLU A 333 -113.76 51.64 9.40
CA GLU A 333 -112.79 51.33 10.46
C GLU A 333 -112.59 49.80 10.62
N ILE A 334 -113.63 48.98 10.48
CA ILE A 334 -113.49 47.51 10.40
C ILE A 334 -112.61 47.10 9.19
N ALA A 335 -112.71 47.77 8.05
CA ALA A 335 -111.83 47.53 6.91
C ALA A 335 -110.37 47.96 7.17
N LYS A 336 -110.17 49.05 7.92
CA LYS A 336 -108.84 49.48 8.41
C LYS A 336 -108.24 48.45 9.36
N ALA A 337 -109.02 47.91 10.29
CA ALA A 337 -108.62 46.81 11.16
C ALA A 337 -108.24 45.55 10.36
N GLN A 338 -109.02 45.17 9.36
CA GLN A 338 -108.68 44.03 8.48
C GLN A 338 -107.32 44.21 7.80
N GLN A 339 -107.07 45.40 7.24
CA GLN A 339 -105.80 45.72 6.58
C GLN A 339 -104.61 45.61 7.57
N LEU A 340 -104.71 46.23 8.74
CA LEU A 340 -103.67 46.16 9.78
C LEU A 340 -103.44 44.73 10.29
N LEU A 341 -104.48 43.90 10.37
CA LEU A 341 -104.35 42.48 10.71
C LEU A 341 -103.62 41.69 9.60
N ASP A 342 -103.92 41.94 8.34
CA ASP A 342 -103.26 41.26 7.22
C ASP A 342 -101.81 41.72 7.04
N ASP A 343 -101.51 43.00 7.28
CA ASP A 343 -100.14 43.51 7.36
C ASP A 343 -99.38 42.90 8.56
N LYS A 344 -100.02 42.73 9.72
CA LYS A 344 -99.46 42.00 10.88
C LYS A 344 -99.13 40.54 10.52
N LYS A 345 -100.03 39.82 9.84
CA LYS A 345 -99.79 38.46 9.33
C LYS A 345 -98.62 38.42 8.33
N ALA A 346 -98.57 39.36 7.38
CA ALA A 346 -97.53 39.43 6.35
C ALA A 346 -96.13 39.70 6.95
N ASN A 347 -96.03 40.63 7.90
CA ASN A 347 -94.78 40.94 8.61
C ASN A 347 -94.27 39.74 9.42
N ILE A 348 -95.14 38.99 10.11
CA ILE A 348 -94.78 37.76 10.81
C ILE A 348 -94.26 36.69 9.83
N ALA A 349 -94.93 36.51 8.69
CA ALA A 349 -94.51 35.55 7.67
C ALA A 349 -93.19 35.93 6.98
N ALA A 350 -92.91 37.23 6.81
CA ALA A 350 -91.63 37.72 6.33
C ALA A 350 -90.51 37.50 7.37
N HIS A 351 -90.80 37.76 8.65
CA HIS A 351 -89.85 37.55 9.75
C HIS A 351 -89.36 36.10 9.82
N GLU A 352 -90.26 35.11 9.83
CA GLU A 352 -89.86 33.70 9.88
C GLU A 352 -89.07 33.24 8.63
N LYS A 353 -89.37 33.78 7.44
CA LYS A 353 -88.55 33.53 6.24
C LYS A 353 -87.13 34.09 6.38
N ALA A 354 -87.00 35.35 6.80
CA ALA A 354 -85.72 35.99 7.01
C ALA A 354 -84.91 35.23 8.07
N LYS A 355 -85.51 34.94 9.22
CA LYS A 355 -84.96 34.13 10.32
C LYS A 355 -84.45 32.77 9.87
N ALA A 356 -85.22 32.04 9.06
CA ALA A 356 -84.80 30.75 8.50
C ALA A 356 -83.62 30.90 7.52
N ALA A 357 -83.60 31.96 6.70
CA ALA A 357 -82.51 32.24 5.78
C ALA A 357 -81.22 32.66 6.51
N ILE A 358 -81.32 33.43 7.60
CA ILE A 358 -80.20 33.76 8.50
C ILE A 358 -79.64 32.48 9.15
N ALA A 359 -80.50 31.63 9.71
CA ALA A 359 -80.09 30.38 10.33
C ALA A 359 -79.34 29.47 9.34
N ALA A 360 -79.74 29.44 8.07
CA ALA A 360 -79.07 28.67 7.02
C ALA A 360 -77.65 29.17 6.67
N LEU A 361 -77.26 30.38 7.05
CA LEU A 361 -75.88 30.87 6.86
C LEU A 361 -74.89 30.26 7.86
N TYR A 362 -75.38 29.74 8.99
CA TYR A 362 -74.58 29.30 10.13
C TYR A 362 -74.69 27.79 10.38
N ALA A 363 -73.68 27.22 11.02
CA ALA A 363 -73.66 25.81 11.45
C ALA A 363 -74.35 25.61 12.81
N ASP A 364 -74.62 26.69 13.54
CA ASP A 364 -75.17 26.67 14.90
C ASP A 364 -76.16 27.81 15.15
N GLU A 365 -77.16 27.58 16.02
CA GLU A 365 -78.21 28.55 16.35
C GLU A 365 -77.70 29.82 17.04
N LYS A 366 -76.49 29.80 17.60
CA LYS A 366 -75.84 30.95 18.25
C LYS A 366 -74.99 31.77 17.27
N GLN A 367 -74.96 31.39 15.99
CA GLN A 367 -74.24 32.07 14.92
C GLN A 367 -72.72 32.18 15.18
N THR A 368 -72.14 31.21 15.89
CA THR A 368 -70.71 31.23 16.25
C THR A 368 -69.79 30.75 15.11
N SER A 369 -70.34 30.03 14.14
CA SER A 369 -69.59 29.49 12.99
C SER A 369 -70.46 29.41 11.73
N ILE A 370 -69.92 29.82 10.57
CA ILE A 370 -70.65 29.72 9.30
C ILE A 370 -70.89 28.25 8.90
N HIS A 371 -71.97 28.01 8.15
CA HIS A 371 -72.25 26.67 7.62
C HIS A 371 -71.16 26.29 6.60
N GLY A 372 -70.57 25.09 6.71
CA GLY A 372 -69.57 24.60 5.74
C GLY A 372 -70.06 24.39 4.29
N LYS A 373 -71.32 24.74 4.00
CA LYS A 373 -71.93 24.76 2.66
C LYS A 373 -72.36 26.18 2.24
N LEU A 374 -71.96 27.21 2.97
CA LEU A 374 -72.28 28.61 2.68
C LEU A 374 -71.88 28.97 1.24
N THR A 375 -72.79 29.60 0.52
CA THR A 375 -72.57 30.14 -0.82
C THR A 375 -72.96 31.61 -0.86
N GLN A 376 -72.35 32.36 -1.78
CA GLN A 376 -72.70 33.76 -2.02
C GLN A 376 -74.21 33.96 -2.30
N ASP A 377 -74.88 32.99 -2.91
CA ASP A 377 -76.31 33.08 -3.23
C ASP A 377 -77.22 32.81 -2.03
N MET A 378 -76.78 32.03 -1.03
CA MET A 378 -77.45 31.95 0.27
C MET A 378 -77.38 33.30 1.00
N ILE A 379 -76.21 33.94 1.03
CA ILE A 379 -76.02 35.25 1.66
C ILE A 379 -76.89 36.32 0.99
N LYS A 380 -76.88 36.39 -0.36
CA LYS A 380 -77.78 37.28 -1.13
C LYS A 380 -79.26 37.02 -0.83
N SER A 381 -79.66 35.75 -0.72
CA SER A 381 -81.06 35.38 -0.45
C SER A 381 -81.51 35.80 0.96
N ALA A 382 -80.65 35.60 1.97
CA ALA A 382 -80.90 36.08 3.33
C ALA A 382 -80.97 37.62 3.38
N LEU A 383 -80.10 38.32 2.65
CA LEU A 383 -80.13 39.78 2.53
C LEU A 383 -81.41 40.29 1.87
N ALA A 384 -81.87 39.66 0.79
CA ALA A 384 -83.12 40.01 0.14
C ALA A 384 -84.32 39.86 1.10
N LEU A 385 -84.46 38.71 1.74
CA LEU A 385 -85.56 38.43 2.69
C LEU A 385 -85.49 39.31 3.95
N THR A 386 -84.29 39.61 4.46
CA THR A 386 -84.13 40.54 5.59
C THR A 386 -84.50 41.97 5.19
N ASN A 387 -84.24 42.38 3.95
CA ASN A 387 -84.58 43.71 3.45
C ASN A 387 -86.10 43.93 3.30
N GLU A 388 -86.91 42.88 3.12
CA GLU A 388 -88.38 42.95 3.11
C GLU A 388 -89.00 43.33 4.48
N LEU A 389 -88.26 43.18 5.59
CA LEU A 389 -88.76 43.49 6.93
C LEU A 389 -88.91 45.00 7.20
N PRO A 390 -89.86 45.44 8.06
CA PRO A 390 -89.88 46.80 8.59
C PRO A 390 -88.65 47.07 9.47
N MET A 391 -88.27 48.35 9.59
CA MET A 391 -87.08 48.73 10.35
C MET A 391 -87.27 48.43 11.84
N SER A 392 -86.33 47.69 12.41
CA SER A 392 -86.39 47.14 13.78
C SER A 392 -85.01 46.67 14.23
N ASP A 393 -84.81 46.50 15.54
CA ASP A 393 -83.57 45.95 16.10
C ASP A 393 -83.31 44.51 15.59
N VAL A 394 -84.40 43.75 15.36
CA VAL A 394 -84.36 42.42 14.75
C VAL A 394 -83.81 42.47 13.32
N LYS A 395 -84.29 43.40 12.48
CA LYS A 395 -83.74 43.60 11.12
C LYS A 395 -82.26 43.99 11.19
N THR A 396 -81.88 44.86 12.12
CA THR A 396 -80.48 45.29 12.33
C THR A 396 -79.59 44.10 12.70
N SER A 397 -80.01 43.27 13.66
CA SER A 397 -79.30 42.06 14.08
C SER A 397 -79.15 41.04 12.94
N TYR A 398 -80.17 40.87 12.09
CA TYR A 398 -80.09 40.00 10.92
C TYR A 398 -79.14 40.54 9.85
N LEU A 399 -79.10 41.86 9.63
CA LEU A 399 -78.11 42.49 8.74
C LEU A 399 -76.67 42.34 9.28
N GLU A 400 -76.44 42.47 10.59
CA GLU A 400 -75.14 42.20 11.20
C GLU A 400 -74.70 40.74 11.02
N ALA A 401 -75.62 39.78 11.12
CA ALA A 401 -75.35 38.37 10.89
C ALA A 401 -74.98 38.12 9.41
N ILE A 402 -75.70 38.72 8.46
CA ILE A 402 -75.37 38.67 7.03
C ILE A 402 -73.95 39.22 6.77
N VAL A 403 -73.58 40.36 7.39
CA VAL A 403 -72.24 40.94 7.24
C VAL A 403 -71.17 39.99 7.77
N LYS A 404 -71.32 39.45 8.98
CA LYS A 404 -70.36 38.48 9.57
C LYS A 404 -70.23 37.21 8.71
N ALA A 405 -71.33 36.73 8.12
CA ALA A 405 -71.31 35.60 7.20
C ALA A 405 -70.60 35.92 5.86
N GLN A 406 -70.76 37.14 5.34
CA GLN A 406 -70.04 37.62 4.15
C GLN A 406 -68.54 37.78 4.41
N GLU A 407 -68.15 38.42 5.51
CA GLU A 407 -66.74 38.61 5.90
C GLU A 407 -66.00 37.27 6.01
N GLN A 408 -66.63 36.27 6.64
CA GLN A 408 -66.05 34.93 6.74
C GLN A 408 -66.07 34.18 5.39
N TYR A 409 -67.07 34.37 4.53
CA TYR A 409 -67.09 33.78 3.19
C TYR A 409 -65.96 34.35 2.30
N ASP A 410 -65.73 35.65 2.34
CA ASP A 410 -64.68 36.32 1.58
C ASP A 410 -63.28 35.93 2.10
N LEU A 411 -63.13 35.76 3.42
CA LEU A 411 -61.92 35.22 4.04
C LEU A 411 -61.68 33.75 3.65
N ASP A 412 -62.72 32.90 3.68
CA ASP A 412 -62.64 31.51 3.22
C ASP A 412 -62.20 31.44 1.76
N MET A 413 -62.82 32.21 0.86
CA MET A 413 -62.48 32.26 -0.56
C MET A 413 -61.04 32.73 -0.79
N LYS A 414 -60.57 33.74 -0.04
CA LYS A 414 -59.17 34.18 -0.07
C LYS A 414 -58.22 33.07 0.38
N ASN A 415 -58.51 32.41 1.49
CA ASN A 415 -57.68 31.33 2.03
C ASN A 415 -57.67 30.11 1.09
N ILE A 416 -58.77 29.83 0.39
CA ILE A 416 -58.85 28.79 -0.65
C ILE A 416 -57.92 29.10 -1.82
N GLU A 417 -57.93 30.32 -2.38
CA GLU A 417 -57.03 30.68 -3.48
C GLU A 417 -55.55 30.74 -3.04
N GLN A 418 -55.27 31.20 -1.81
CA GLN A 418 -53.91 31.15 -1.25
C GLN A 418 -53.41 29.70 -1.11
N ASN A 419 -54.22 28.79 -0.56
CA ASN A 419 -53.86 27.38 -0.43
C ASN A 419 -53.70 26.69 -1.80
N LYS A 420 -54.54 27.01 -2.79
CA LYS A 420 -54.37 26.53 -4.19
C LYS A 420 -53.04 27.00 -4.78
N ALA A 421 -52.67 28.26 -4.59
CA ALA A 421 -51.41 28.82 -5.10
C ALA A 421 -50.20 28.12 -4.48
N VAL A 422 -50.21 27.89 -3.16
CA VAL A 422 -49.15 27.15 -2.45
C VAL A 422 -49.07 25.69 -2.92
N ILE A 423 -50.21 25.00 -3.10
CA ILE A 423 -50.26 23.65 -3.68
C ILE A 423 -49.62 23.62 -5.07
N ALA A 424 -50.01 24.55 -5.95
CA ALA A 424 -49.46 24.65 -7.30
C ALA A 424 -47.97 25.01 -7.31
N GLU A 425 -47.50 25.77 -6.32
CA GLU A 425 -46.07 26.06 -6.15
C GLU A 425 -45.27 24.85 -5.65
N TYR A 426 -45.85 23.95 -4.85
CA TYR A 426 -45.14 22.77 -4.35
C TYR A 426 -44.97 21.68 -5.43
N PHE A 427 -45.86 21.62 -6.42
CA PHE A 427 -45.67 20.78 -7.60
C PHE A 427 -44.64 21.35 -8.58
N THR A 428 -43.94 20.46 -9.30
CA THR A 428 -43.04 20.83 -10.41
C THR A 428 -43.79 21.28 -11.66
N SER A 429 -45.05 20.85 -11.80
CA SER A 429 -45.83 20.89 -13.04
C SER A 429 -47.33 20.87 -12.74
N ASN A 430 -48.14 21.46 -13.62
CA ASN A 430 -49.60 21.48 -13.52
C ASN A 430 -50.25 20.08 -13.63
N ASP A 431 -49.51 19.06 -14.09
CA ASP A 431 -49.99 17.67 -14.14
C ASP A 431 -49.94 16.94 -12.78
N LYS A 432 -49.37 17.58 -11.74
CA LYS A 432 -49.26 17.06 -10.37
C LYS A 432 -48.51 15.73 -10.25
N THR A 433 -47.58 15.46 -11.17
CA THR A 433 -46.83 14.19 -11.20
C THR A 433 -45.65 14.13 -10.22
N ALA A 434 -45.01 15.25 -9.89
CA ALA A 434 -43.85 15.31 -9.00
C ALA A 434 -43.78 16.61 -8.16
N VAL A 435 -43.16 16.52 -6.98
CA VAL A 435 -42.96 17.62 -6.01
C VAL A 435 -41.59 18.26 -6.20
N LYS A 436 -41.47 19.58 -5.97
CA LYS A 436 -40.16 20.27 -6.01
C LYS A 436 -39.31 19.85 -4.81
N GLU A 437 -38.02 19.61 -5.06
CA GLU A 437 -37.01 19.25 -4.04
C GLU A 437 -36.88 20.27 -2.90
N SER A 438 -37.29 21.52 -3.13
CA SER A 438 -37.29 22.60 -2.14
C SER A 438 -38.47 22.57 -1.15
N VAL A 439 -39.39 21.61 -1.27
CA VAL A 439 -40.53 21.43 -0.34
C VAL A 439 -40.06 20.65 0.88
N THR A 440 -40.57 21.02 2.05
CA THR A 440 -40.19 20.42 3.35
C THR A 440 -41.41 19.86 4.09
N ASN A 441 -41.18 18.92 5.02
CA ASN A 441 -42.23 18.43 5.94
C ASN A 441 -42.93 19.60 6.67
N GLN A 442 -42.18 20.62 7.11
CA GLN A 442 -42.75 21.79 7.78
C GLN A 442 -43.68 22.60 6.87
N GLN A 443 -43.35 22.74 5.59
CA GLN A 443 -44.21 23.37 4.59
C GLN A 443 -45.48 22.57 4.31
N LEU A 444 -45.40 21.23 4.30
CA LEU A 444 -46.57 20.35 4.14
C LEU A 444 -47.50 20.41 5.36
N GLU A 445 -46.97 20.38 6.58
CA GLU A 445 -47.77 20.52 7.81
C GLU A 445 -48.35 21.93 7.98
N THR A 446 -47.62 22.98 7.59
CA THR A 446 -48.17 24.36 7.56
C THR A 446 -49.33 24.47 6.58
N LEU A 447 -49.19 23.90 5.37
CA LEU A 447 -50.26 23.86 4.38
C LEU A 447 -51.49 23.07 4.90
N LYS A 448 -51.26 21.93 5.57
CA LYS A 448 -52.30 21.11 6.22
C LYS A 448 -53.12 21.93 7.23
N ALA A 449 -52.44 22.67 8.10
CA ALA A 449 -53.08 23.56 9.07
C ALA A 449 -53.90 24.66 8.38
N ASN A 450 -53.34 25.34 7.38
CA ASN A 450 -54.02 26.38 6.61
C ASN A 450 -55.26 25.86 5.86
N ILE A 451 -55.26 24.58 5.43
CA ILE A 451 -56.41 23.93 4.80
C ILE A 451 -57.49 23.57 5.85
N MET A 452 -57.09 23.16 7.06
CA MET A 452 -58.03 22.91 8.16
C MET A 452 -58.80 24.16 8.60
N GLU A 453 -58.21 25.35 8.46
CA GLU A 453 -58.88 26.62 8.78
C GLU A 453 -60.06 26.96 7.87
N VAL A 454 -60.05 26.51 6.60
CA VAL A 454 -61.16 26.71 5.65
C VAL A 454 -62.45 26.08 6.19
N LYS A 455 -63.54 26.84 6.24
CA LYS A 455 -64.85 26.37 6.74
C LYS A 455 -65.67 25.69 5.64
N ASN A 456 -65.53 26.11 4.38
CA ASN A 456 -66.20 25.48 3.25
C ASN A 456 -65.72 24.03 3.05
N ASP A 457 -66.61 23.06 3.31
CA ASP A 457 -66.31 21.64 3.35
C ASP A 457 -65.86 21.09 1.99
N ALA A 458 -66.49 21.53 0.90
CA ALA A 458 -66.19 21.05 -0.45
C ALA A 458 -64.80 21.53 -0.92
N ALA A 459 -64.48 22.81 -0.70
CA ALA A 459 -63.18 23.35 -1.02
C ALA A 459 -62.07 22.73 -0.15
N ARG A 460 -62.30 22.62 1.18
CA ARG A 460 -61.38 21.95 2.12
C ARG A 460 -61.13 20.49 1.74
N ALA A 461 -62.17 19.74 1.34
CA ALA A 461 -62.01 18.36 0.88
C ALA A 461 -61.15 18.26 -0.40
N SER A 462 -61.34 19.17 -1.35
CA SER A 462 -60.52 19.22 -2.58
C SER A 462 -59.06 19.58 -2.28
N LEU A 463 -58.82 20.55 -1.39
CA LEU A 463 -57.48 20.94 -0.97
C LEU A 463 -56.77 19.81 -0.21
N ASN A 464 -57.47 19.10 0.68
CA ASN A 464 -56.94 17.93 1.39
C ASN A 464 -56.59 16.77 0.45
N ALA A 465 -57.32 16.58 -0.65
CA ALA A 465 -57.00 15.55 -1.65
C ALA A 465 -55.70 15.89 -2.40
N ASP A 466 -55.50 17.15 -2.79
CA ASP A 466 -54.27 17.64 -3.40
C ASP A 466 -53.08 17.58 -2.41
N HIS A 467 -53.31 17.94 -1.14
CA HIS A 467 -52.32 17.83 -0.06
C HIS A 467 -51.92 16.37 0.21
N SER A 468 -52.87 15.43 0.22
CA SER A 468 -52.59 13.99 0.33
C SER A 468 -51.77 13.46 -0.84
N LEU A 469 -51.94 14.02 -2.04
CA LEU A 469 -51.11 13.70 -3.21
C LEU A 469 -49.69 14.28 -3.06
N LEU A 470 -49.55 15.52 -2.56
CA LEU A 470 -48.27 16.14 -2.23
C LEU A 470 -47.50 15.32 -1.18
N GLU A 471 -48.12 14.97 -0.05
CA GLU A 471 -47.50 14.11 0.98
C GLU A 471 -47.01 12.78 0.38
N LYS A 472 -47.88 12.09 -0.37
CA LYS A 472 -47.55 10.80 -0.99
C LYS A 472 -46.34 10.90 -1.93
N LEU A 473 -46.32 11.91 -2.80
CA LEU A 473 -45.24 12.09 -3.77
C LEU A 473 -43.95 12.59 -3.10
N PHE A 474 -44.05 13.45 -2.09
CA PHE A 474 -42.90 13.88 -1.28
C PHE A 474 -42.24 12.70 -0.57
N TYR A 475 -43.01 11.86 0.15
CA TYR A 475 -42.42 10.67 0.79
C TYR A 475 -41.89 9.66 -0.23
N SER A 476 -42.49 9.57 -1.43
CA SER A 476 -41.94 8.75 -2.52
C SER A 476 -40.58 9.28 -3.00
N GLN A 477 -40.43 10.61 -3.15
CA GLN A 477 -39.18 11.26 -3.52
C GLN A 477 -38.08 11.04 -2.46
N GLN A 478 -38.41 11.19 -1.17
CA GLN A 478 -37.46 10.92 -0.07
C GLN A 478 -37.03 9.44 -0.03
N ILE A 479 -37.91 8.50 -0.38
CA ILE A 479 -37.56 7.07 -0.52
C ILE A 479 -36.54 6.84 -1.64
N GLU A 480 -36.68 7.49 -2.80
CA GLU A 480 -35.68 7.35 -3.88
C GLU A 480 -34.34 8.02 -3.51
N ILE A 481 -34.35 9.14 -2.78
CA ILE A 481 -33.14 9.77 -2.23
C ILE A 481 -32.44 8.82 -1.24
N ALA A 482 -33.20 8.15 -0.35
CA ALA A 482 -32.67 7.18 0.60
C ALA A 482 -32.08 5.94 -0.08
N LYS A 483 -32.66 5.45 -1.20
CA LYS A 483 -32.04 4.41 -2.02
C LYS A 483 -30.74 4.89 -2.63
N ALA A 484 -30.76 6.01 -3.36
CA ALA A 484 -29.57 6.52 -4.05
C ALA A 484 -28.38 6.76 -3.10
N ALA A 485 -28.65 7.19 -1.86
CA ALA A 485 -27.62 7.33 -0.83
C ALA A 485 -26.99 5.99 -0.38
N VAL A 486 -27.74 4.88 -0.44
CA VAL A 486 -27.27 3.52 -0.16
C VAL A 486 -26.62 2.89 -1.38
N ASP A 487 -27.22 3.03 -2.56
CA ASP A 487 -26.73 2.46 -3.82
C ASP A 487 -25.31 2.98 -4.15
N VAL A 488 -25.03 4.26 -3.85
CA VAL A 488 -23.70 4.90 -3.99
C VAL A 488 -22.62 4.33 -3.06
N LEU A 489 -22.98 3.54 -2.04
CA LEU A 489 -22.01 2.81 -1.20
C LEU A 489 -21.40 1.60 -1.93
N PHE A 490 -21.98 1.16 -3.06
CA PHE A 490 -21.64 -0.08 -3.73
C PHE A 490 -21.13 0.12 -5.16
N ALA A 491 -20.31 -0.83 -5.62
CA ALA A 491 -19.85 -0.92 -6.99
C ALA A 491 -20.82 -1.67 -7.92
N ASN A 492 -21.87 -2.31 -7.36
CA ASN A 492 -22.84 -3.09 -8.12
C ASN A 492 -24.26 -3.07 -7.50
N ASP A 493 -25.29 -3.18 -8.35
CA ASP A 493 -26.72 -3.20 -8.01
C ASP A 493 -27.13 -4.36 -7.07
N ALA A 494 -26.25 -5.35 -6.87
CA ALA A 494 -26.48 -6.49 -5.98
C ALA A 494 -26.07 -6.20 -4.52
N HIS A 495 -25.43 -5.06 -4.26
CA HIS A 495 -24.94 -4.61 -2.95
C HIS A 495 -23.97 -5.62 -2.29
N THR A 496 -23.15 -6.30 -3.11
CA THR A 496 -22.17 -7.30 -2.64
C THR A 496 -20.72 -6.83 -2.68
N GLU A 497 -20.45 -5.64 -3.22
CA GLU A 497 -19.10 -5.13 -3.45
C GLU A 497 -19.09 -3.62 -3.20
N LEU A 498 -18.19 -3.17 -2.33
CA LEU A 498 -18.14 -1.78 -1.87
C LEU A 498 -17.59 -0.85 -2.97
N ALA A 499 -18.16 0.34 -3.13
CA ALA A 499 -17.61 1.35 -4.03
C ALA A 499 -16.16 1.72 -3.64
N ILE A 500 -15.33 2.05 -4.64
CA ILE A 500 -13.92 2.41 -4.44
C ILE A 500 -13.80 3.58 -3.45
N GLU A 501 -14.64 4.60 -3.65
CA GLU A 501 -14.66 5.85 -2.86
C GLU A 501 -15.54 5.79 -1.60
N ALA A 502 -16.20 4.66 -1.30
CA ALA A 502 -17.04 4.54 -0.11
C ALA A 502 -16.23 4.75 1.18
N THR A 503 -16.74 5.61 2.05
CA THR A 503 -16.16 5.97 3.35
C THR A 503 -17.18 5.83 4.48
N GLN A 504 -16.70 5.78 5.72
CA GLN A 504 -17.57 5.75 6.91
C GLN A 504 -18.58 6.91 6.90
N ALA A 505 -18.13 8.12 6.55
CA ALA A 505 -19.00 9.30 6.48
C ALA A 505 -20.14 9.17 5.46
N MET A 506 -19.97 8.38 4.39
CA MET A 506 -21.04 8.10 3.43
C MET A 506 -22.04 7.08 3.98
N ILE A 507 -21.56 6.05 4.70
CA ILE A 507 -22.39 5.06 5.40
C ILE A 507 -23.23 5.76 6.49
N ASP A 508 -22.58 6.60 7.30
CA ASP A 508 -23.22 7.41 8.34
C ASP A 508 -24.28 8.35 7.72
N LYS A 509 -23.98 8.99 6.58
CA LYS A 509 -24.93 9.86 5.87
C LYS A 509 -26.12 9.09 5.28
N ALA A 510 -25.89 7.90 4.74
CA ALA A 510 -26.96 7.03 4.24
C ALA A 510 -27.89 6.57 5.39
N GLN A 511 -27.32 6.24 6.55
CA GLN A 511 -28.08 5.91 7.76
C GLN A 511 -28.86 7.12 8.28
N GLU A 512 -28.27 8.32 8.33
CA GLU A 512 -28.96 9.56 8.70
C GLU A 512 -30.15 9.86 7.77
N ILE A 513 -29.99 9.68 6.46
CA ILE A 513 -31.07 9.86 5.49
C ILE A 513 -32.16 8.79 5.69
N LEU A 514 -31.77 7.54 5.94
CA LEU A 514 -32.70 6.43 6.17
C LEU A 514 -33.54 6.63 7.45
N ASP A 515 -32.92 7.07 8.55
CA ASP A 515 -33.58 7.29 9.85
C ASP A 515 -34.55 8.48 9.82
N ASN A 516 -34.27 9.50 9.02
CA ASN A 516 -35.15 10.65 8.83
C ASN A 516 -36.26 10.43 7.76
N THR A 517 -36.20 9.33 6.99
CA THR A 517 -37.15 9.08 5.89
C THR A 517 -38.30 8.16 6.31
N THR A 518 -39.53 8.69 6.31
CA THR A 518 -40.74 7.90 6.54
C THR A 518 -41.03 6.99 5.36
N MET A 519 -40.99 5.67 5.57
CA MET A 519 -41.18 4.65 4.53
C MET A 519 -41.80 3.36 5.07
N THR A 520 -42.06 2.37 4.19
CA THR A 520 -42.56 1.06 4.64
C THR A 520 -41.47 0.24 5.34
N VAL A 521 -41.86 -0.55 6.34
CA VAL A 521 -40.95 -1.41 7.13
C VAL A 521 -40.08 -2.30 6.24
N THR A 522 -40.62 -2.83 5.15
CA THR A 522 -39.89 -3.71 4.21
C THR A 522 -38.80 -2.98 3.42
N VAL A 523 -39.04 -1.72 3.01
CA VAL A 523 -38.02 -0.93 2.30
C VAL A 523 -36.94 -0.49 3.28
N HIS A 524 -37.33 -0.02 4.48
CA HIS A 524 -36.38 0.35 5.53
C HIS A 524 -35.48 -0.84 5.89
N GLN A 525 -36.05 -2.03 6.14
CA GLN A 525 -35.29 -3.25 6.44
C GLN A 525 -34.32 -3.67 5.34
N LYS A 526 -34.63 -3.45 4.05
CA LYS A 526 -33.64 -3.69 2.98
C LYS A 526 -32.49 -2.70 3.10
N LEU A 527 -32.78 -1.40 3.15
CA LEU A 527 -31.76 -0.36 3.19
C LEU A 527 -30.88 -0.46 4.46
N THR A 528 -31.44 -0.83 5.63
CA THR A 528 -30.65 -1.11 6.83
C THR A 528 -29.71 -2.31 6.63
N ALA A 529 -30.18 -3.40 6.00
CA ALA A 529 -29.35 -4.58 5.74
C ALA A 529 -28.24 -4.30 4.70
N ASP A 530 -28.53 -3.47 3.70
CA ASP A 530 -27.56 -3.00 2.73
C ASP A 530 -26.50 -2.10 3.43
N ILE A 531 -26.89 -1.10 4.22
CA ILE A 531 -25.97 -0.26 5.00
C ILE A 531 -25.07 -1.11 5.93
N GLN A 532 -25.62 -2.12 6.58
CA GLN A 532 -24.83 -3.08 7.39
C GLN A 532 -23.86 -3.92 6.55
N THR A 533 -24.22 -4.23 5.30
CA THR A 533 -23.34 -4.92 4.35
C THR A 533 -22.20 -3.99 3.89
N ALA A 534 -22.49 -2.72 3.58
CA ALA A 534 -21.47 -1.70 3.28
C ALA A 534 -20.51 -1.51 4.47
N GLN A 535 -21.03 -1.44 5.70
CA GLN A 535 -20.21 -1.34 6.91
C GLN A 535 -19.31 -2.56 7.09
N THR A 536 -19.82 -3.76 6.81
CA THR A 536 -19.04 -5.00 6.91
C THR A 536 -17.91 -5.01 5.87
N LEU A 537 -18.21 -4.69 4.61
CA LEU A 537 -17.22 -4.63 3.54
C LEU A 537 -16.18 -3.51 3.74
N LEU A 538 -16.57 -2.36 4.31
CA LEU A 538 -15.62 -1.29 4.67
C LEU A 538 -14.68 -1.73 5.80
N ASN A 539 -15.20 -2.44 6.81
CA ASN A 539 -14.39 -2.99 7.90
C ASN A 539 -13.42 -4.05 7.36
N GLU A 540 -13.87 -4.94 6.48
CA GLU A 540 -13.02 -5.95 5.82
C GLU A 540 -11.93 -5.31 4.93
N LYS A 541 -12.28 -4.30 4.12
CA LYS A 541 -11.33 -3.50 3.32
C LYS A 541 -10.29 -2.80 4.20
N THR A 542 -10.70 -2.29 5.36
CA THR A 542 -9.81 -1.62 6.33
C THR A 542 -8.90 -2.62 7.03
N GLN A 543 -9.42 -3.77 7.46
CA GLN A 543 -8.63 -4.83 8.10
C GLN A 543 -7.61 -5.42 7.13
N ALA A 544 -7.99 -5.71 5.88
CA ALA A 544 -7.06 -6.23 4.87
C ALA A 544 -5.90 -5.26 4.58
N ALA A 545 -6.14 -3.94 4.62
CA ALA A 545 -5.09 -2.93 4.50
C ALA A 545 -4.18 -2.87 5.74
N ALA A 546 -4.74 -3.07 6.94
CA ALA A 546 -3.97 -3.15 8.19
C ALA A 546 -3.12 -4.43 8.25
N ASP A 547 -3.67 -5.58 7.85
CA ASP A 547 -2.97 -6.86 7.77
C ASP A 547 -1.84 -6.81 6.74
N MET A 548 -2.08 -6.21 5.56
CA MET A 548 -1.05 -5.97 4.53
C MET A 548 0.09 -5.12 5.07
N LYS A 549 -0.22 -4.02 5.76
CA LYS A 549 0.78 -3.15 6.40
C LYS A 549 1.57 -3.90 7.47
N ALA A 550 0.92 -4.71 8.30
CA ALA A 550 1.58 -5.51 9.33
C ALA A 550 2.49 -6.61 8.74
N ALA A 551 2.08 -7.23 7.62
CA ALA A 551 2.89 -8.19 6.91
C ALA A 551 4.13 -7.54 6.27
N GLN A 552 3.98 -6.38 5.61
CA GLN A 552 5.12 -5.61 5.10
C GLN A 552 6.07 -5.17 6.22
N GLU A 553 5.56 -4.59 7.30
CA GLU A 553 6.41 -4.15 8.43
C GLU A 553 7.12 -5.33 9.12
N ALA A 554 6.53 -6.53 9.13
CA ALA A 554 7.17 -7.74 9.62
C ALA A 554 8.22 -8.30 8.66
N THR A 555 8.01 -8.19 7.34
CA THR A 555 8.98 -8.61 6.31
C THR A 555 10.16 -7.64 6.22
N ASP A 556 9.90 -6.33 6.17
CA ASP A 556 10.93 -5.29 6.18
C ASP A 556 11.84 -5.41 7.41
N ALA A 557 11.28 -5.79 8.56
CA ALA A 557 12.03 -6.01 9.81
C ALA A 557 12.93 -7.26 9.81
N LEU A 558 12.90 -8.09 8.76
CA LEU A 558 13.88 -9.16 8.54
C LEU A 558 15.19 -8.63 7.94
N PHE A 559 15.17 -7.44 7.32
CA PHE A 559 16.27 -6.91 6.51
C PHE A 559 16.91 -5.64 7.10
N ALA A 560 18.18 -5.40 6.76
CA ALA A 560 18.92 -4.19 7.12
C ALA A 560 18.77 -3.07 6.07
N ASP A 561 18.42 -3.44 4.83
CA ASP A 561 18.25 -2.56 3.67
C ASP A 561 16.83 -2.65 3.08
N LYS A 562 16.44 -1.65 2.27
CA LYS A 562 15.10 -1.59 1.67
C LYS A 562 14.96 -2.42 0.39
N GLU A 563 16.10 -2.83 -0.13
CA GLU A 563 16.28 -3.65 -1.31
C GLU A 563 16.31 -5.15 -0.93
N HIS A 564 16.13 -5.47 0.37
CA HIS A 564 16.03 -6.81 0.96
C HIS A 564 17.22 -7.72 0.59
N THR A 565 18.43 -7.16 0.50
CA THR A 565 19.66 -7.87 0.13
C THR A 565 20.50 -8.35 1.32
N LEU A 566 20.26 -7.82 2.52
CA LEU A 566 20.98 -8.12 3.76
C LEU A 566 19.99 -8.34 4.91
N LEU A 567 20.17 -9.40 5.70
CA LEU A 567 19.42 -9.58 6.95
C LEU A 567 19.74 -8.49 7.97
N ALA A 568 18.77 -8.19 8.83
CA ALA A 568 18.99 -7.42 10.06
C ALA A 568 19.81 -8.23 11.08
N ASP A 569 20.70 -7.56 11.82
CA ASP A 569 21.58 -8.15 12.84
C ASP A 569 20.86 -9.04 13.88
N ASN A 570 19.57 -8.79 14.10
CA ASN A 570 18.71 -9.48 15.07
C ASN A 570 17.66 -10.41 14.45
N ALA A 571 17.69 -10.66 13.14
CA ALA A 571 16.72 -11.51 12.46
C ALA A 571 16.83 -12.97 12.94
N THR A 572 15.69 -13.64 13.13
CA THR A 572 15.63 -15.03 13.62
C THR A 572 14.57 -15.83 12.86
N GLN A 573 14.64 -17.17 12.96
CA GLN A 573 13.60 -18.06 12.44
C GLN A 573 12.20 -17.70 12.97
N GLU A 574 12.10 -17.30 14.24
CA GLU A 574 10.83 -16.93 14.88
C GLU A 574 10.25 -15.64 14.28
N MET A 575 11.10 -14.70 13.85
CA MET A 575 10.68 -13.51 13.09
C MET A 575 10.23 -13.88 11.67
N ILE A 576 10.97 -14.74 10.96
CA ILE A 576 10.62 -15.22 9.62
C ILE A 576 9.28 -15.96 9.64
N ASP A 577 9.09 -16.88 10.58
CA ASP A 577 7.84 -17.63 10.75
C ASP A 577 6.66 -16.70 11.12
N SER A 578 6.91 -15.65 11.92
CA SER A 578 5.90 -14.63 12.25
C SER A 578 5.49 -13.78 11.03
N ALA A 579 6.46 -13.30 10.25
CA ALA A 579 6.20 -12.57 9.00
C ALA A 579 5.43 -13.45 8.00
N LYS A 580 5.79 -14.74 7.92
CA LYS A 580 5.13 -15.75 7.10
C LYS A 580 3.68 -16.01 7.52
N GLU A 581 3.40 -16.12 8.82
CA GLU A 581 2.02 -16.26 9.32
C GLU A 581 1.16 -15.02 9.06
N LEU A 582 1.76 -13.82 9.04
CA LEU A 582 1.08 -12.58 8.65
C LEU A 582 0.81 -12.55 7.14
N ALA A 583 1.82 -12.82 6.31
CA ALA A 583 1.67 -12.90 4.85
C ALA A 583 0.64 -13.98 4.43
N ASP A 584 0.59 -15.13 5.12
CA ASP A 584 -0.38 -16.19 4.80
C ASP A 584 -1.83 -15.84 5.15
N LYS A 585 -2.09 -14.88 6.05
CA LYS A 585 -3.45 -14.36 6.34
C LYS A 585 -4.00 -13.45 5.24
N LEU A 586 -3.13 -12.85 4.41
CA LEU A 586 -3.53 -11.91 3.38
C LEU A 586 -4.44 -12.55 2.31
N PRO A 587 -5.32 -11.77 1.64
CA PRO A 587 -6.02 -12.21 0.43
C PRO A 587 -5.06 -12.66 -0.67
N VAL A 588 -5.53 -13.51 -1.60
CA VAL A 588 -4.75 -13.91 -2.77
C VAL A 588 -4.59 -12.72 -3.72
N GLY A 589 -3.35 -12.28 -3.92
CA GLY A 589 -2.99 -11.11 -4.73
C GLY A 589 -1.49 -11.02 -4.93
N LYS A 590 -1.02 -10.13 -5.81
CA LYS A 590 0.42 -10.02 -6.15
C LYS A 590 1.29 -9.73 -4.93
N ASP A 591 0.85 -8.79 -4.10
CA ASP A 591 1.62 -8.28 -2.96
C ASP A 591 1.88 -9.39 -1.92
N LYS A 592 0.95 -10.34 -1.77
CA LYS A 592 1.13 -11.55 -0.96
C LYS A 592 2.22 -12.47 -1.51
N GLU A 593 2.30 -12.64 -2.83
CA GLU A 593 3.32 -13.48 -3.46
C GLU A 593 4.70 -12.80 -3.41
N VAL A 594 4.76 -11.47 -3.57
CA VAL A 594 5.99 -10.67 -3.39
C VAL A 594 6.52 -10.79 -1.96
N LEU A 595 5.68 -10.55 -0.94
CA LEU A 595 6.06 -10.71 0.47
C LEU A 595 6.54 -12.15 0.76
N LYS A 596 5.99 -13.16 0.10
CA LYS A 596 6.45 -14.56 0.24
C LYS A 596 7.79 -14.83 -0.41
N GLU A 597 8.08 -14.20 -1.55
CA GLU A 597 9.37 -14.28 -2.24
C GLU A 597 10.45 -13.55 -1.41
N GLU A 598 10.14 -12.39 -0.84
CA GLU A 598 10.97 -11.65 0.12
C GLU A 598 11.24 -12.47 1.40
N ILE A 599 10.21 -13.03 2.05
CA ILE A 599 10.37 -13.90 3.23
C ILE A 599 11.18 -15.17 2.91
N ALA A 600 11.07 -15.71 1.69
CA ALA A 600 11.89 -16.84 1.25
C ALA A 600 13.37 -16.44 1.02
N ASN A 601 13.63 -15.20 0.58
CA ASN A 601 14.98 -14.64 0.52
C ASN A 601 15.58 -14.47 1.92
N ALA A 602 14.82 -13.93 2.88
CA ALA A 602 15.23 -13.85 4.29
C ALA A 602 15.59 -15.23 4.88
N GLN A 603 14.80 -16.28 4.61
CA GLN A 603 15.16 -17.65 5.01
C GLN A 603 16.48 -18.11 4.40
N THR A 604 16.66 -17.88 3.09
CA THR A 604 17.86 -18.30 2.36
C THR A 604 19.11 -17.64 2.95
N LEU A 605 19.06 -16.32 3.17
CA LEU A 605 20.15 -15.55 3.80
C LEU A 605 20.41 -16.00 5.25
N LEU A 606 19.40 -16.46 5.98
CA LEU A 606 19.56 -16.91 7.37
C LEU A 606 20.23 -18.28 7.42
N ASP A 607 19.82 -19.19 6.55
CA ASP A 607 20.42 -20.50 6.39
C ASP A 607 21.89 -20.37 5.92
N GLU A 608 22.18 -19.43 5.01
CA GLU A 608 23.55 -19.07 4.58
C GLU A 608 24.39 -18.45 5.72
N ALA A 609 23.83 -17.55 6.52
CA ALA A 609 24.52 -16.95 7.66
C ALA A 609 24.85 -17.99 8.76
N ILE A 610 23.90 -18.90 9.04
CA ILE A 610 24.10 -20.03 9.95
C ILE A 610 25.21 -20.95 9.41
N GLN A 611 25.17 -21.28 8.12
CA GLN A 611 26.17 -22.16 7.50
C GLN A 611 27.56 -21.51 7.46
N SER A 612 27.66 -20.22 7.16
CA SER A 612 28.95 -19.50 7.24
C SER A 612 29.50 -19.46 8.67
N SER A 613 28.64 -19.45 9.70
CA SER A 613 29.06 -19.52 11.10
C SER A 613 29.51 -20.93 11.52
N THR A 614 28.88 -21.99 11.02
CA THR A 614 29.28 -23.38 11.31
C THR A 614 30.58 -23.74 10.57
N ASP A 615 30.73 -23.33 9.31
CA ASP A 615 31.97 -23.52 8.54
C ASP A 615 33.13 -22.74 9.17
N MET A 616 32.92 -21.49 9.60
CA MET A 616 33.96 -20.71 10.28
C MET A 616 34.39 -21.37 11.60
N LYS A 617 33.44 -21.92 12.38
CA LYS A 617 33.80 -22.69 13.56
C LYS A 617 34.59 -23.96 13.21
N ALA A 618 34.14 -24.73 12.22
CA ALA A 618 34.81 -25.96 11.80
C ALA A 618 36.23 -25.71 11.27
N ALA A 619 36.43 -24.63 10.50
CA ALA A 619 37.74 -24.21 10.02
C ALA A 619 38.66 -23.74 11.16
N GLN A 620 38.15 -22.97 12.12
CA GLN A 620 38.88 -22.55 13.32
C GLN A 620 39.30 -23.76 14.17
N GLU A 621 38.38 -24.69 14.41
CA GLU A 621 38.58 -25.90 15.22
C GLU A 621 39.58 -26.86 14.54
N ALA A 622 39.46 -27.09 13.23
CA ALA A 622 40.41 -27.88 12.45
C ALA A 622 41.82 -27.26 12.37
N THR A 623 41.91 -25.94 12.25
CA THR A 623 43.20 -25.22 12.17
C THR A 623 43.92 -25.16 13.52
N ASN A 624 43.19 -24.88 14.60
CA ASN A 624 43.76 -24.89 15.95
C ASN A 624 44.30 -26.29 16.32
N ASN A 625 43.59 -27.35 15.93
CA ASN A 625 43.98 -28.74 16.19
C ASN A 625 45.25 -29.20 15.43
N LEU A 626 45.84 -28.38 14.56
CA LEU A 626 47.15 -28.66 13.94
C LEU A 626 48.33 -28.43 14.91
N PHE A 627 48.12 -27.71 16.02
CA PHE A 627 49.17 -27.24 16.92
C PHE A 627 49.04 -27.80 18.33
N ALA A 628 50.17 -27.99 19.02
CA ALA A 628 50.20 -28.39 20.43
C ALA A 628 50.03 -27.21 21.39
N ASP A 629 50.19 -25.96 20.91
CA ASP A 629 50.22 -24.74 21.72
C ASP A 629 49.50 -23.56 21.08
N GLU A 630 48.92 -22.67 21.90
CA GLU A 630 48.20 -21.46 21.43
C GLU A 630 49.09 -20.46 20.67
N ALA A 631 50.41 -20.50 20.89
CA ALA A 631 51.38 -19.69 20.17
C ALA A 631 51.77 -20.30 18.80
N LYS A 632 51.22 -21.49 18.47
CA LYS A 632 51.39 -22.20 17.20
C LYS A 632 52.86 -22.51 16.89
N SER A 633 53.68 -22.64 17.92
CA SER A 633 55.13 -22.82 17.83
C SER A 633 55.54 -24.28 17.58
N SER A 634 54.63 -25.23 17.79
CA SER A 634 54.82 -26.66 17.58
C SER A 634 53.56 -27.34 17.06
N LEU A 635 53.72 -28.35 16.20
CA LEU A 635 52.62 -29.19 15.75
C LEU A 635 52.10 -30.09 16.89
N ALA A 636 50.83 -30.48 16.79
CA ALA A 636 50.29 -31.56 17.60
C ALA A 636 50.90 -32.93 17.21
N ASP A 637 50.76 -33.93 18.09
CA ASP A 637 51.18 -35.30 17.81
C ASP A 637 50.45 -35.88 16.59
N ASP A 638 51.12 -36.77 15.84
CA ASP A 638 50.62 -37.47 14.65
C ASP A 638 50.07 -36.60 13.49
N ILE A 639 50.34 -35.29 13.48
CA ILE A 639 49.94 -34.39 12.38
C ILE A 639 50.59 -34.80 11.05
N SER A 640 49.77 -34.86 10.02
CA SER A 640 50.15 -35.30 8.67
C SER A 640 49.68 -34.31 7.60
N GLN A 641 50.29 -34.36 6.42
CA GLN A 641 49.94 -33.50 5.27
C GLN A 641 48.43 -33.49 4.99
N ALA A 642 47.78 -34.67 5.05
CA ALA A 642 46.34 -34.81 4.79
C ALA A 642 45.48 -34.06 5.83
N MET A 643 45.94 -33.88 7.07
CA MET A 643 45.25 -33.09 8.08
C MET A 643 45.39 -31.59 7.82
N ILE A 644 46.59 -31.13 7.44
CA ILE A 644 46.86 -29.75 7.05
C ILE A 644 46.04 -29.39 5.79
N ASP A 645 46.02 -30.25 4.77
CA ASP A 645 45.22 -30.09 3.57
C ASP A 645 43.71 -30.07 3.87
N SER A 646 43.24 -30.90 4.80
CA SER A 646 41.83 -30.91 5.23
C SER A 646 41.42 -29.61 5.94
N ALA A 647 42.26 -29.11 6.85
CA ALA A 647 42.05 -27.80 7.48
C ALA A 647 42.07 -26.68 6.44
N LYS A 648 43.01 -26.72 5.49
CA LYS A 648 43.11 -25.79 4.35
C LYS A 648 41.85 -25.79 3.48
N GLU A 649 41.24 -26.95 3.23
CA GLU A 649 40.00 -27.05 2.47
C GLU A 649 38.82 -26.40 3.21
N LEU A 650 38.73 -26.58 4.53
CA LEU A 650 37.72 -25.92 5.37
C LEU A 650 37.92 -24.40 5.40
N VAL A 651 39.15 -23.91 5.62
CA VAL A 651 39.48 -22.48 5.58
C VAL A 651 39.18 -21.88 4.19
N ASN A 652 39.44 -22.61 3.10
CA ASN A 652 39.16 -22.13 1.75
C ASN A 652 37.66 -21.94 1.45
N LYS A 653 36.77 -22.68 2.11
CA LYS A 653 35.29 -22.56 1.97
C LYS A 653 34.73 -21.28 2.61
N LEU A 654 35.44 -20.67 3.55
CA LEU A 654 35.00 -19.45 4.22
C LEU A 654 34.86 -18.27 3.24
N PRO A 655 33.99 -17.28 3.51
CA PRO A 655 34.02 -15.98 2.84
C PRO A 655 35.40 -15.30 2.96
N ASN A 656 35.75 -14.47 1.99
CA ASN A 656 37.02 -13.74 2.03
C ASN A 656 36.96 -12.62 3.08
N GLY A 657 37.80 -12.72 4.11
CA GLY A 657 37.85 -11.81 5.25
C GLY A 657 39.07 -12.10 6.14
N LYS A 658 39.27 -11.29 7.18
CA LYS A 658 40.48 -11.32 8.03
C LYS A 658 40.66 -12.65 8.76
N GLU A 659 39.55 -13.26 9.16
CA GLU A 659 39.49 -14.53 9.86
C GLU A 659 39.99 -15.66 8.95
N LYS A 660 39.56 -15.67 7.68
CA LYS A 660 40.10 -16.57 6.64
C LYS A 660 41.58 -16.31 6.37
N GLU A 661 42.00 -15.05 6.25
CA GLU A 661 43.41 -14.69 6.05
C GLU A 661 44.28 -15.17 7.22
N SER A 662 43.82 -15.00 8.46
CA SER A 662 44.50 -15.47 9.67
C SER A 662 44.60 -17.00 9.71
N LEU A 663 43.49 -17.71 9.48
CA LEU A 663 43.47 -19.17 9.47
C LEU A 663 44.31 -19.76 8.32
N LEU A 664 44.40 -19.08 7.18
CA LEU A 664 45.25 -19.51 6.08
C LEU A 664 46.74 -19.27 6.37
N ALA A 665 47.07 -18.22 7.11
CA ALA A 665 48.41 -17.99 7.64
C ALA A 665 48.79 -19.05 8.69
N ASP A 666 47.87 -19.40 9.60
CA ASP A 666 48.04 -20.49 10.57
C ASP A 666 48.29 -21.84 9.86
N VAL A 667 47.45 -22.22 8.89
CA VAL A 667 47.65 -23.44 8.07
C VAL A 667 49.00 -23.41 7.33
N THR A 668 49.49 -22.23 6.94
CA THR A 668 50.82 -22.07 6.32
C THR A 668 51.96 -22.24 7.33
N GLN A 669 51.77 -21.79 8.57
CA GLN A 669 52.71 -22.03 9.68
C GLN A 669 52.76 -23.52 10.06
N ALA A 670 51.62 -24.22 10.09
CA ALA A 670 51.58 -25.67 10.28
C ALA A 670 52.33 -26.42 9.18
N GLN A 671 52.17 -26.01 7.91
CA GLN A 671 52.93 -26.59 6.79
C GLN A 671 54.44 -26.42 6.99
N ALA A 672 54.90 -25.20 7.33
CA ALA A 672 56.31 -24.92 7.51
C ALA A 672 56.94 -25.77 8.65
N LEU A 673 56.21 -25.96 9.75
CA LEU A 673 56.64 -26.85 10.83
C LEU A 673 56.67 -28.32 10.42
N LEU A 674 55.71 -28.79 9.60
CA LEU A 674 55.71 -30.17 9.09
C LEU A 674 56.90 -30.42 8.15
N ASP A 675 57.19 -29.45 7.28
CA ASP A 675 58.34 -29.48 6.38
C ASP A 675 59.66 -29.49 7.17
N GLU A 676 59.78 -28.68 8.24
CA GLU A 676 60.94 -28.62 9.13
C GLU A 676 61.15 -29.93 9.91
N VAL A 677 60.09 -30.50 10.50
CA VAL A 677 60.15 -31.81 11.19
C VAL A 677 60.53 -32.93 10.22
N THR A 678 59.98 -32.91 9.00
CA THR A 678 60.29 -33.89 7.95
C THR A 678 61.75 -33.79 7.50
N GLN A 679 62.26 -32.56 7.32
CA GLN A 679 63.65 -32.32 6.94
C GLN A 679 64.63 -32.73 8.05
N ALA A 680 64.33 -32.40 9.31
CA ALA A 680 65.15 -32.80 10.46
C ALA A 680 65.25 -34.32 10.62
N ALA A 681 64.16 -35.06 10.35
CA ALA A 681 64.17 -36.52 10.32
C ALA A 681 64.99 -37.09 9.15
N ALA A 682 64.95 -36.46 7.98
CA ALA A 682 65.75 -36.85 6.81
C ALA A 682 67.26 -36.59 7.03
N ASP A 683 67.63 -35.44 7.58
CA ASP A 683 69.01 -35.10 7.90
C ASP A 683 69.57 -36.02 9.00
N LEU A 684 68.76 -36.33 10.03
CA LEU A 684 69.13 -37.30 11.07
C LEU A 684 69.47 -38.67 10.47
N LYS A 685 68.62 -39.16 9.55
CA LYS A 685 68.88 -40.42 8.84
C LYS A 685 70.16 -40.35 8.00
N ALA A 686 70.37 -39.27 7.25
CA ALA A 686 71.59 -39.10 6.44
C ALA A 686 72.87 -39.06 7.29
N ALA A 687 72.82 -38.38 8.44
CA ALA A 687 73.92 -38.35 9.40
C ALA A 687 74.17 -39.71 10.06
N GLN A 688 73.11 -40.46 10.40
CA GLN A 688 73.22 -41.84 10.91
C GLN A 688 73.86 -42.77 9.89
N GLU A 689 73.40 -42.77 8.63
CA GLU A 689 73.95 -43.59 7.54
C GLU A 689 75.42 -43.25 7.28
N ALA A 690 75.76 -41.96 7.15
CA ALA A 690 77.14 -41.51 6.93
C ALA A 690 78.09 -41.89 8.09
N THR A 691 77.62 -41.80 9.34
CA THR A 691 78.43 -42.15 10.53
C THR A 691 78.60 -43.66 10.68
N ASN A 692 77.58 -44.45 10.36
CA ASN A 692 77.66 -45.91 10.40
C ASN A 692 78.63 -46.44 9.33
N ASN A 693 78.62 -45.86 8.12
CA ASN A 693 79.49 -46.22 7.01
C ASN A 693 81.00 -45.98 7.25
N LEU A 694 81.39 -45.36 8.37
CA LEU A 694 82.80 -45.24 8.78
C LEU A 694 83.37 -46.54 9.37
N PHE A 695 82.50 -47.47 9.80
CA PHE A 695 82.86 -48.67 10.55
C PHE A 695 82.66 -49.95 9.74
N GLY A 696 83.45 -50.97 10.05
CA GLY A 696 83.34 -52.32 9.48
C GLY A 696 82.47 -53.26 10.29
N ASP A 697 82.01 -52.83 11.48
CA ASP A 697 81.23 -53.63 12.43
C ASP A 697 80.17 -52.78 13.17
N GLU A 698 79.04 -53.39 13.51
CA GLU A 698 77.96 -52.73 14.27
C GLU A 698 78.40 -52.26 15.67
N SER A 699 79.42 -52.88 16.26
CA SER A 699 79.99 -52.48 17.55
C SER A 699 80.96 -51.28 17.45
N LYS A 700 81.24 -50.80 16.23
CA LYS A 700 82.08 -49.62 15.94
C LYS A 700 83.50 -49.73 16.52
N THR A 701 84.07 -50.93 16.40
CA THR A 701 85.42 -51.29 16.90
C THR A 701 86.48 -51.40 15.81
N ILE A 702 86.08 -51.51 14.55
CA ILE A 702 86.91 -51.64 13.35
C ILE A 702 86.43 -50.60 12.33
N LEU A 703 87.34 -49.99 11.57
CA LEU A 703 86.98 -49.10 10.46
C LEU A 703 86.56 -49.89 9.21
N GLY A 704 85.72 -49.28 8.37
CA GLY A 704 85.52 -49.74 7.01
C GLY A 704 86.83 -49.70 6.21
N GLU A 705 87.00 -50.61 5.25
CA GLU A 705 88.29 -50.80 4.53
C GLU A 705 88.77 -49.56 3.75
N GLN A 706 87.91 -48.58 3.52
CA GLN A 706 88.19 -47.34 2.78
C GLN A 706 88.08 -46.07 3.64
N THR A 707 87.80 -46.18 4.94
CA THR A 707 87.51 -45.01 5.79
C THR A 707 88.70 -44.04 5.85
N SER A 708 88.50 -42.85 5.28
CA SER A 708 89.47 -41.75 5.27
C SER A 708 89.05 -40.62 6.21
N GLN A 709 89.96 -39.69 6.48
CA GLN A 709 89.65 -38.46 7.23
C GLN A 709 88.56 -37.64 6.51
N GLU A 710 88.57 -37.62 5.17
CA GLU A 710 87.58 -36.92 4.34
C GLU A 710 86.16 -37.52 4.51
N MET A 711 86.03 -38.84 4.65
CA MET A 711 84.75 -39.48 4.98
C MET A 711 84.27 -39.12 6.39
N ILE A 712 85.18 -39.10 7.38
CA ILE A 712 84.88 -38.70 8.76
C ILE A 712 84.40 -37.24 8.80
N ASP A 713 85.09 -36.33 8.10
CA ASP A 713 84.74 -34.90 8.07
C ASP A 713 83.45 -34.64 7.28
N SER A 714 83.16 -35.42 6.24
CA SER A 714 81.86 -35.42 5.55
C SER A 714 80.71 -35.82 6.47
N ALA A 715 80.91 -36.87 7.28
CA ALA A 715 79.91 -37.30 8.27
C ALA A 715 79.71 -36.24 9.37
N LYS A 716 80.78 -35.58 9.85
CA LYS A 716 80.67 -34.42 10.76
C LYS A 716 79.81 -33.30 10.18
N GLU A 717 79.95 -32.97 8.90
CA GLU A 717 79.17 -31.88 8.29
C GLU A 717 77.66 -32.18 8.28
N LEU A 718 77.28 -33.44 8.08
CA LEU A 718 75.89 -33.88 8.18
C LEU A 718 75.39 -33.84 9.63
N ILE A 719 76.18 -34.33 10.59
CA ILE A 719 75.83 -34.26 12.03
C ILE A 719 75.67 -32.81 12.51
N ASN A 720 76.50 -31.88 12.02
CA ASN A 720 76.44 -30.48 12.40
C ASN A 720 75.12 -29.78 12.00
N LYS A 721 74.45 -30.26 10.94
CA LYS A 721 73.15 -29.75 10.47
C LYS A 721 71.98 -30.18 11.36
N LEU A 722 72.15 -31.21 12.20
CA LEU A 722 71.12 -31.68 13.12
C LEU A 722 70.81 -30.65 14.21
N PRO A 723 69.57 -30.57 14.72
CA PRO A 723 69.26 -29.86 15.95
C PRO A 723 70.01 -30.47 17.14
N GLU A 724 70.27 -29.67 18.18
CA GLU A 724 70.89 -30.16 19.42
C GLU A 724 69.98 -31.17 20.12
N GLY A 725 70.50 -32.37 20.39
CA GLY A 725 69.69 -33.47 20.90
C GLY A 725 70.50 -34.76 21.02
N LYS A 726 69.86 -35.80 21.60
CA LYS A 726 70.61 -36.98 22.04
C LYS A 726 71.24 -37.78 20.89
N ASP A 727 70.61 -37.81 19.73
CA ASP A 727 71.17 -38.47 18.55
C ASP A 727 72.39 -37.73 17.99
N LYS A 728 72.38 -36.38 18.00
CA LYS A 728 73.55 -35.58 17.63
C LYS A 728 74.73 -35.87 18.56
N GLU A 729 74.51 -35.91 19.88
CA GLU A 729 75.54 -36.33 20.85
C GLU A 729 76.10 -37.73 20.55
N ASN A 730 75.21 -38.69 20.27
CA ASN A 730 75.60 -40.08 20.02
C ASN A 730 76.45 -40.21 18.74
N LEU A 731 76.06 -39.52 17.66
CA LEU A 731 76.79 -39.53 16.40
C LEU A 731 78.15 -38.81 16.53
N VAL A 732 78.22 -37.67 17.24
CA VAL A 732 79.51 -37.02 17.58
C VAL A 732 80.42 -37.95 18.38
N ALA A 733 79.87 -38.72 19.34
CA ALA A 733 80.64 -39.69 20.11
C ALA A 733 81.15 -40.86 19.25
N ASP A 734 80.43 -41.25 18.20
CA ASP A 734 80.88 -42.26 17.24
C ASP A 734 81.95 -41.71 16.27
N ILE A 735 81.82 -40.48 15.77
CA ILE A 735 82.90 -39.80 15.01
C ILE A 735 84.23 -39.85 15.77
N ALA A 736 84.24 -39.53 17.07
CA ALA A 736 85.44 -39.53 17.88
C ALA A 736 86.09 -40.94 18.02
N LYS A 737 85.30 -42.01 17.93
CA LYS A 737 85.81 -43.40 17.84
C LYS A 737 86.49 -43.63 16.49
N ALA A 738 85.86 -43.21 15.39
CA ALA A 738 86.41 -43.38 14.04
C ALA A 738 87.78 -42.69 13.89
N GLU A 739 87.91 -41.45 14.37
CA GLU A 739 89.18 -40.71 14.39
C GLU A 739 90.27 -41.42 15.20
N THR A 740 89.89 -41.97 16.36
CA THR A 740 90.80 -42.71 17.25
C THR A 740 91.31 -43.99 16.58
N LEU A 741 90.44 -44.75 15.91
CA LEU A 741 90.81 -45.96 15.18
C LEU A 741 91.66 -45.65 13.94
N LEU A 742 91.34 -44.58 13.18
CA LEU A 742 92.09 -44.19 11.98
C LEU A 742 93.54 -43.83 12.33
N LYS A 743 93.72 -43.06 13.41
CA LYS A 743 95.03 -42.71 13.94
C LYS A 743 95.85 -43.94 14.34
N ALA A 744 95.22 -44.93 14.98
CA ALA A 744 95.88 -46.18 15.37
C ALA A 744 96.29 -47.05 14.16
N ALA A 745 95.43 -47.13 13.13
CA ALA A 745 95.74 -47.85 11.90
C ALA A 745 96.96 -47.24 11.17
N ILE A 746 97.06 -45.91 11.11
CA ILE A 746 98.18 -45.18 10.51
C ILE A 746 99.50 -45.45 11.27
N GLU A 747 99.49 -45.51 12.61
CA GLU A 747 100.71 -45.81 13.39
C GLU A 747 101.20 -47.26 13.19
N LEU A 748 100.28 -48.22 13.00
CA LEU A 748 100.63 -49.60 12.68
C LEU A 748 101.19 -49.77 11.26
N ALA A 749 100.64 -49.04 10.27
CA ALA A 749 101.10 -49.07 8.89
C ALA A 749 102.56 -48.58 8.74
N ASN A 750 102.95 -47.57 9.54
CA ASN A 750 104.29 -46.97 9.51
C ASN A 750 105.37 -47.76 10.29
N THR A 751 105.04 -48.92 10.88
CA THR A 751 105.98 -49.72 11.66
C THR A 751 106.60 -50.86 10.83
N SER A 752 107.93 -50.96 10.83
CA SER A 752 108.66 -52.04 10.13
C SER A 752 109.91 -52.53 10.87
N ILE A 753 110.38 -53.73 10.50
CA ILE A 753 111.61 -54.34 10.98
C ILE A 753 112.38 -54.95 9.80
N ASN A 754 113.69 -54.81 9.82
CA ASN A 754 114.64 -55.33 8.83
C ASN A 754 115.72 -56.12 9.57
N ALA A 755 116.25 -57.19 8.97
CA ALA A 755 117.41 -57.90 9.46
C ALA A 755 118.58 -57.91 8.46
N ILE A 756 119.77 -58.23 8.96
CA ILE A 756 121.02 -58.45 8.23
C ILE A 756 121.41 -59.93 8.38
N ASP A 757 121.91 -60.53 7.30
CA ASP A 757 122.28 -61.94 7.21
C ASP A 757 123.34 -62.39 8.23
N PHE A 758 123.31 -63.68 8.57
CA PHE A 758 124.13 -64.28 9.62
C PHE A 758 125.05 -65.36 9.04
N LYS A 759 126.36 -65.11 9.02
CA LYS A 759 127.36 -66.06 8.53
C LYS A 759 127.90 -66.95 9.64
N ILE A 760 127.89 -68.26 9.44
CA ILE A 760 128.47 -69.21 10.41
C ILE A 760 129.99 -69.08 10.42
N GLY A 761 130.58 -69.07 11.62
CA GLY A 761 132.01 -68.85 11.84
C GLY A 761 132.45 -67.37 11.92
N GLU A 762 131.77 -66.45 11.23
CA GLU A 762 132.05 -65.00 11.29
C GLU A 762 131.11 -64.25 12.28
N SER A 763 129.80 -64.49 12.20
CA SER A 763 128.78 -63.68 12.87
C SER A 763 128.51 -64.12 14.32
N ARG A 764 128.34 -63.14 15.22
CA ARG A 764 127.98 -63.39 16.64
C ARG A 764 126.58 -62.90 17.03
N TYR A 765 126.06 -61.92 16.30
CA TYR A 765 124.75 -61.31 16.51
C TYR A 765 123.97 -61.29 15.20
N VAL A 766 122.66 -61.50 15.25
CA VAL A 766 121.75 -60.98 14.24
C VAL A 766 121.52 -59.51 14.53
N THR A 767 121.60 -58.66 13.51
CA THR A 767 121.43 -57.21 13.63
C THR A 767 120.45 -56.70 12.58
N GLY A 768 120.02 -55.45 12.67
CA GLY A 768 119.07 -54.87 11.73
C GLY A 768 118.49 -53.54 12.19
N LYS A 769 117.50 -53.05 11.43
CA LYS A 769 116.83 -51.76 11.65
C LYS A 769 115.34 -51.88 11.99
N LEU A 770 114.82 -50.82 12.61
CA LEU A 770 113.42 -50.60 12.96
C LEU A 770 112.94 -49.26 12.40
N THR A 771 111.68 -49.20 12.00
CA THR A 771 110.97 -47.92 11.78
C THR A 771 109.61 -47.94 12.49
N GLY A 772 109.07 -46.76 12.77
CA GLY A 772 107.88 -46.61 13.59
C GLY A 772 108.16 -46.74 15.09
N THR A 773 107.11 -46.55 15.87
CA THR A 773 107.15 -46.38 17.34
C THR A 773 106.79 -47.64 18.10
N LEU A 774 106.08 -48.60 17.49
CA LEU A 774 105.38 -49.66 18.22
C LEU A 774 106.28 -50.79 18.73
N ILE A 775 107.35 -51.15 18.00
CA ILE A 775 108.28 -52.22 18.40
C ILE A 775 109.14 -51.74 19.58
N LYS A 776 108.98 -52.37 20.75
CA LYS A 776 109.74 -52.10 21.99
C LYS A 776 110.60 -53.28 22.45
N LYS A 777 110.35 -54.47 21.93
CA LYS A 777 111.11 -55.70 22.22
C LYS A 777 111.37 -56.47 20.93
N ILE A 778 112.38 -57.32 20.95
CA ILE A 778 112.66 -58.29 19.88
C ILE A 778 112.98 -59.66 20.47
N ALA A 779 112.69 -60.72 19.72
CA ALA A 779 113.27 -62.06 19.93
C ALA A 779 113.76 -62.59 18.57
N ILE A 780 114.53 -63.68 18.61
CA ILE A 780 114.86 -64.45 17.42
C ILE A 780 113.99 -65.72 17.42
N GLU A 781 113.51 -66.12 16.26
CA GLU A 781 112.81 -67.37 16.04
C GLU A 781 113.68 -68.25 15.14
N ILE A 782 113.92 -69.49 15.57
CA ILE A 782 114.82 -70.42 14.88
C ILE A 782 114.08 -71.74 14.70
N ASN A 783 113.87 -72.15 13.45
CA ASN A 783 113.11 -73.34 13.05
C ASN A 783 111.70 -73.40 13.69
N GLY A 784 111.07 -72.25 13.91
CA GLY A 784 109.75 -72.11 14.55
C GLY A 784 109.77 -72.03 16.08
N VAL A 785 110.93 -72.09 16.73
CA VAL A 785 111.07 -71.92 18.19
C VAL A 785 111.49 -70.48 18.49
N LEU A 786 110.62 -69.74 19.17
CA LEU A 786 110.87 -68.36 19.60
C LEU A 786 111.75 -68.33 20.87
N THR A 787 112.78 -67.48 20.89
CA THR A 787 113.64 -67.29 22.05
C THR A 787 113.09 -66.25 23.04
N LYS A 788 113.84 -66.02 24.13
CA LYS A 788 113.54 -64.96 25.10
C LYS A 788 113.56 -63.58 24.43
N GLN A 789 112.46 -62.83 24.59
CA GLN A 789 112.37 -61.41 24.23
C GLN A 789 113.40 -60.56 25.01
N ILE A 790 114.06 -59.64 24.32
CA ILE A 790 114.89 -58.57 24.88
C ILE A 790 114.31 -57.20 24.50
N ASN A 791 114.52 -56.19 25.34
CA ASN A 791 114.09 -54.82 25.01
C ASN A 791 115.01 -54.23 23.91
N VAL A 792 114.46 -53.38 23.05
CA VAL A 792 115.22 -52.59 22.06
C VAL A 792 115.01 -51.09 22.29
N GLN A 793 116.06 -50.30 22.03
CA GLN A 793 116.05 -48.84 22.15
C GLN A 793 116.81 -48.25 20.95
N GLY A 794 116.16 -47.36 20.20
CA GLY A 794 116.71 -46.76 18.96
C GLY A 794 116.09 -47.33 17.67
N ASP A 795 116.67 -46.94 16.53
CA ASP A 795 116.26 -47.33 15.17
C ASP A 795 116.88 -48.66 14.69
N SER A 796 117.61 -49.35 15.58
CA SER A 796 118.46 -50.47 15.25
C SER A 796 118.61 -51.42 16.44
N TYR A 797 118.95 -52.68 16.15
CA TYR A 797 119.02 -53.73 17.17
C TYR A 797 120.18 -54.70 16.95
N GLN A 798 120.49 -55.43 18.02
CA GLN A 798 121.40 -56.58 18.00
C GLN A 798 120.85 -57.70 18.92
N TYR A 799 120.87 -58.94 18.45
CA TYR A 799 120.45 -60.13 19.19
C TYR A 799 121.57 -61.18 19.13
N TRP A 800 122.10 -61.61 20.27
CA TRP A 800 123.19 -62.61 20.29
C TRP A 800 122.71 -63.96 19.78
N ALA A 801 123.36 -64.47 18.74
CA ALA A 801 122.95 -65.68 18.03
C ALA A 801 124.10 -66.67 17.75
N SER A 802 125.34 -66.35 18.16
CA SER A 802 126.58 -67.10 17.91
C SER A 802 126.57 -68.60 18.25
N ASN A 803 125.65 -69.04 19.11
CA ASN A 803 125.51 -70.44 19.55
C ASN A 803 124.08 -70.98 19.29
N LEU A 804 123.22 -70.17 18.65
CA LEU A 804 121.80 -70.45 18.43
C LEU A 804 121.51 -70.82 16.97
N ILE A 805 122.22 -70.18 16.05
CA ILE A 805 122.23 -70.50 14.61
C ILE A 805 123.52 -71.29 14.35
N ASN A 806 123.39 -72.54 13.91
CA ASN A 806 124.50 -73.50 13.91
C ASN A 806 124.67 -74.25 12.56
N ALA A 807 123.69 -74.19 11.66
CA ALA A 807 123.79 -74.75 10.30
C ALA A 807 123.16 -73.80 9.26
N ALA A 808 123.67 -73.78 8.03
CA ALA A 808 123.12 -72.96 6.93
C ALA A 808 121.68 -73.34 6.55
N SER A 809 121.18 -74.47 7.03
CA SER A 809 119.78 -74.91 6.92
C SER A 809 118.84 -74.30 7.97
N ASP A 810 119.35 -73.60 9.00
CA ASP A 810 118.52 -73.01 10.05
C ASP A 810 117.62 -71.90 9.48
N LYS A 811 116.30 -72.05 9.67
CA LYS A 811 115.31 -71.04 9.29
C LYS A 811 115.20 -70.01 10.40
N VAL A 812 115.74 -68.83 10.17
CA VAL A 812 115.88 -67.79 11.19
C VAL A 812 115.03 -66.57 10.84
N ALA A 813 114.34 -66.02 11.84
CA ALA A 813 113.65 -64.74 11.75
C ALA A 813 113.90 -63.90 13.00
N ILE A 814 113.97 -62.57 12.85
CA ILE A 814 113.77 -61.65 13.97
C ILE A 814 112.28 -61.34 14.09
N VAL A 815 111.78 -61.25 15.32
CA VAL A 815 110.37 -60.95 15.62
C VAL A 815 110.32 -59.74 16.54
N GLY A 816 109.61 -58.70 16.13
CA GLY A 816 109.44 -57.44 16.86
C GLY A 816 108.09 -57.39 17.58
N PHE A 817 108.11 -57.04 18.85
CA PHE A 817 106.97 -57.04 19.77
C PHE A 817 106.73 -55.67 20.39
N ASP A 818 105.48 -55.40 20.79
CA ASP A 818 105.09 -54.18 21.50
C ASP A 818 105.57 -54.16 22.97
N ALA A 819 105.21 -53.10 23.69
CA ALA A 819 105.52 -52.97 25.12
C ALA A 819 104.88 -54.08 25.98
N LYS A 820 103.71 -54.61 25.58
CA LYS A 820 102.95 -55.65 26.28
C LYS A 820 103.53 -57.05 26.00
N GLY A 821 104.19 -57.24 24.86
CA GLY A 821 104.76 -58.52 24.39
C GLY A 821 104.01 -59.15 23.21
N ASN A 822 103.06 -58.44 22.58
CA ASN A 822 102.34 -58.88 21.37
C ASN A 822 103.23 -58.73 20.13
N GLU A 823 103.15 -59.64 19.16
CA GLU A 823 103.89 -59.50 17.90
C GLU A 823 103.33 -58.34 17.05
N VAL A 824 104.23 -57.54 16.45
CA VAL A 824 103.88 -56.38 15.62
C VAL A 824 104.33 -56.57 14.17
N LYS A 825 105.58 -57.01 13.96
CA LYS A 825 106.16 -57.39 12.66
C LYS A 825 107.31 -58.40 12.87
N ARG A 826 107.68 -59.13 11.81
CA ARG A 826 108.88 -59.99 11.76
C ARG A 826 109.63 -59.82 10.44
N ALA A 827 110.92 -60.18 10.43
CA ALA A 827 111.76 -60.21 9.23
C ALA A 827 112.67 -61.46 9.22
N VAL A 828 112.94 -62.01 8.04
CA VAL A 828 113.77 -63.21 7.85
C VAL A 828 115.25 -62.85 7.91
N VAL A 829 116.08 -63.80 8.36
CA VAL A 829 117.55 -63.74 8.42
C VAL A 829 118.11 -64.90 7.61
N ASN A 830 118.98 -64.65 6.64
CA ASN A 830 119.60 -65.72 5.84
C ASN A 830 120.89 -66.23 6.50
N VAL A 831 121.28 -67.49 6.24
CA VAL A 831 122.40 -68.19 6.90
C VAL A 831 123.33 -68.86 5.88
N THR A 832 124.65 -68.87 6.13
CA THR A 832 125.68 -69.36 5.17
C THR A 832 126.91 -70.01 5.84
N GLU A 833 127.61 -70.88 5.10
CA GLU A 833 128.83 -71.65 5.47
C GLU A 833 129.94 -71.51 4.39
N ASN A 834 131.17 -71.99 4.63
CA ASN A 834 132.35 -71.80 3.75
C ASN A 834 133.01 -73.12 3.29
N THR A 835 133.49 -73.20 2.04
CA THR A 835 133.99 -74.42 1.37
C THR A 835 135.46 -74.34 0.92
N ALA A 836 135.99 -75.42 0.34
CA ALA A 836 137.43 -75.66 0.15
C ALA A 836 138.07 -74.99 -1.08
N ASP A 837 137.62 -73.79 -1.44
CA ASP A 837 137.94 -73.12 -2.70
C ASP A 837 139.18 -72.17 -2.60
N ASP A 838 139.71 -71.96 -1.39
CA ASP A 838 140.80 -70.99 -1.09
C ASP A 838 142.25 -71.52 -1.30
N ALA A 839 142.41 -72.74 -1.81
CA ALA A 839 143.71 -73.39 -1.93
C ALA A 839 144.48 -72.91 -3.17
N PHE A 840 145.55 -72.14 -2.98
CA PHE A 840 146.33 -71.57 -4.07
C PHE A 840 147.86 -71.74 -3.87
N VAL A 841 148.60 -71.88 -4.97
CA VAL A 841 150.07 -71.76 -4.99
C VAL A 841 150.50 -70.70 -6.00
N GLU A 842 151.45 -69.85 -5.63
CA GLU A 842 152.03 -68.83 -6.50
C GLU A 842 153.54 -69.04 -6.66
N ALA A 843 154.06 -68.77 -7.86
CA ALA A 843 155.48 -68.90 -8.19
C ALA A 843 156.09 -67.58 -8.67
N THR A 844 157.25 -67.24 -8.12
CA THR A 844 158.09 -66.13 -8.60
C THR A 844 158.76 -66.48 -9.94
N THR A 845 159.22 -65.46 -10.67
CA THR A 845 159.95 -65.66 -11.93
C THR A 845 161.33 -66.27 -11.67
N PHE A 846 161.72 -67.25 -12.48
CA PHE A 846 163.02 -67.93 -12.41
C PHE A 846 163.94 -67.44 -13.54
N VAL A 847 165.10 -66.85 -13.23
CA VAL A 847 166.03 -66.31 -14.23
C VAL A 847 167.17 -67.29 -14.51
N ILE A 848 167.19 -67.85 -15.73
CA ILE A 848 168.22 -68.77 -16.19
C ILE A 848 169.59 -68.08 -16.23
N GLY A 849 170.62 -68.81 -15.82
CA GLY A 849 172.00 -68.31 -15.67
C GLY A 849 172.26 -67.56 -14.37
N LYS A 850 171.21 -67.14 -13.64
CA LYS A 850 171.32 -66.39 -12.38
C LYS A 850 170.81 -67.19 -11.18
N ASP A 851 169.61 -67.70 -11.25
CA ASP A 851 168.89 -68.23 -10.08
C ASP A 851 169.13 -69.74 -9.88
N ASN A 852 168.91 -70.21 -8.65
CA ASN A 852 169.12 -71.60 -8.24
C ASN A 852 167.84 -72.34 -7.82
N TYR A 853 166.83 -71.60 -7.34
CA TYR A 853 165.56 -72.13 -6.83
C TYR A 853 164.39 -71.34 -7.43
N VAL A 854 163.28 -72.03 -7.70
CA VAL A 854 161.96 -71.38 -7.83
C VAL A 854 161.48 -71.07 -6.41
N TYR A 855 161.16 -69.80 -6.15
CA TYR A 855 160.51 -69.38 -4.91
C TYR A 855 159.02 -69.12 -5.13
N GLY A 856 158.24 -69.09 -4.05
CA GLY A 856 156.79 -68.87 -4.13
C GLY A 856 156.11 -68.83 -2.76
N SER A 857 154.79 -68.88 -2.78
CA SER A 857 153.92 -68.85 -1.59
C SER A 857 152.67 -69.71 -1.81
N TYR A 858 151.93 -69.98 -0.74
CA TYR A 858 150.67 -70.73 -0.82
C TYR A 858 149.63 -70.27 0.20
N THR A 859 148.35 -70.52 -0.10
CA THR A 859 147.20 -70.29 0.77
C THR A 859 146.30 -71.53 0.84
N GLY A 860 145.35 -71.53 1.78
CA GLY A 860 144.45 -72.66 2.00
C GLY A 860 145.20 -73.95 2.39
N ALA A 861 144.58 -75.10 2.10
CA ALA A 861 144.99 -76.40 2.63
C ALA A 861 146.16 -77.09 1.91
N VAL A 862 147.17 -76.35 1.43
CA VAL A 862 148.37 -76.92 0.77
C VAL A 862 149.40 -77.41 1.82
N SER A 863 150.09 -78.51 1.52
CA SER A 863 151.09 -79.15 2.42
C SER A 863 152.37 -79.61 1.73
N HIS A 864 152.31 -79.91 0.44
CA HIS A 864 153.45 -80.34 -0.38
C HIS A 864 153.35 -79.70 -1.76
N VAL A 865 154.47 -79.47 -2.43
CA VAL A 865 154.51 -78.95 -3.80
C VAL A 865 155.50 -79.70 -4.69
N ALA A 866 155.27 -79.71 -6.00
CA ALA A 866 156.20 -80.23 -7.02
C ALA A 866 156.28 -79.25 -8.21
N LEU A 867 157.28 -79.44 -9.08
CA LEU A 867 157.29 -78.81 -10.40
C LEU A 867 156.78 -79.81 -11.45
N ARG A 868 156.00 -79.34 -12.42
CA ARG A 868 155.63 -80.10 -13.63
C ARG A 868 156.29 -79.42 -14.82
N ILE A 869 157.29 -80.07 -15.42
CA ILE A 869 158.15 -79.52 -16.47
C ILE A 869 157.82 -80.23 -17.78
N ASN A 870 157.29 -79.49 -18.76
CA ASN A 870 156.77 -80.00 -20.03
C ASN A 870 155.83 -81.22 -19.84
N GLY A 871 155.00 -81.19 -18.79
CA GLY A 871 154.07 -82.27 -18.41
C GLY A 871 154.64 -83.33 -17.46
N VAL A 872 155.95 -83.44 -17.29
CA VAL A 872 156.58 -84.42 -16.40
C VAL A 872 156.67 -83.87 -14.97
N LEU A 873 156.04 -84.55 -14.01
CA LEU A 873 156.03 -84.15 -12.60
C LEU A 873 157.33 -84.57 -11.89
N THR A 874 157.96 -83.65 -11.16
CA THR A 874 159.14 -83.89 -10.32
C THR A 874 158.74 -84.39 -8.92
N GLN A 875 159.72 -84.68 -8.05
CA GLN A 875 159.43 -85.09 -6.67
C GLN A 875 158.60 -84.03 -5.90
N LYS A 876 157.62 -84.48 -5.11
CA LYS A 876 156.92 -83.64 -4.15
C LYS A 876 157.88 -83.28 -2.99
N VAL A 877 157.82 -82.03 -2.55
CA VAL A 877 158.60 -81.45 -1.45
C VAL A 877 157.61 -80.89 -0.44
N LYS A 878 157.77 -81.20 0.85
CA LYS A 878 156.90 -80.66 1.91
C LYS A 878 157.16 -79.16 2.07
N VAL A 879 156.09 -78.40 2.28
CA VAL A 879 156.13 -76.95 2.54
C VAL A 879 155.53 -76.61 3.91
N SER A 880 155.92 -75.46 4.44
CA SER A 880 155.44 -74.89 5.69
C SER A 880 155.41 -73.37 5.59
N ASP A 881 154.82 -72.71 6.58
CA ASP A 881 154.95 -71.26 6.79
C ASP A 881 154.49 -70.42 5.57
N ASN A 882 153.53 -70.95 4.80
CA ASN A 882 152.94 -70.37 3.59
C ASN A 882 153.95 -69.99 2.48
N THR A 883 155.18 -70.53 2.53
CA THR A 883 156.26 -70.22 1.56
C THR A 883 156.76 -71.45 0.81
N ILE A 884 157.36 -71.22 -0.36
CA ILE A 884 157.86 -72.25 -1.26
C ILE A 884 159.32 -71.93 -1.67
N LYS A 885 160.16 -72.96 -1.66
CA LYS A 885 161.54 -72.92 -2.15
C LYS A 885 161.92 -74.27 -2.79
N TYR A 886 161.93 -74.34 -4.12
CA TYR A 886 162.14 -75.57 -4.88
C TYR A 886 163.43 -75.49 -5.72
N TYR A 887 164.37 -76.43 -5.57
CA TYR A 887 165.66 -76.37 -6.26
C TYR A 887 165.56 -76.76 -7.75
N ALA A 888 165.91 -75.82 -8.63
CA ALA A 888 165.53 -75.86 -10.05
C ALA A 888 166.66 -75.54 -11.04
N LYS A 889 167.85 -75.10 -10.59
CA LYS A 889 169.00 -74.70 -11.43
C LYS A 889 169.35 -75.68 -12.57
N ASP A 890 169.22 -76.95 -12.26
CA ASP A 890 169.57 -78.15 -13.04
C ASP A 890 168.36 -78.74 -13.80
N LYS A 891 167.16 -78.18 -13.60
CA LYS A 891 165.88 -78.69 -14.13
C LYS A 891 165.20 -77.71 -15.08
N ILE A 892 165.42 -76.41 -14.88
CA ILE A 892 164.93 -75.32 -15.73
C ILE A 892 166.14 -74.67 -16.41
N THR A 893 166.58 -75.28 -17.51
CA THR A 893 167.75 -74.86 -18.29
C THR A 893 167.38 -74.23 -19.63
N ASP A 894 166.11 -74.30 -20.02
CA ASP A 894 165.52 -73.77 -21.24
C ASP A 894 164.45 -72.71 -20.88
N ALA A 895 164.47 -71.59 -21.59
CA ALA A 895 163.57 -70.45 -21.35
C ALA A 895 162.15 -70.69 -21.86
N ASP A 896 161.98 -71.53 -22.88
CA ASP A 896 160.69 -71.84 -23.51
C ASP A 896 159.99 -73.06 -22.88
N ALA A 897 160.61 -73.70 -21.88
CA ALA A 897 160.04 -74.84 -21.16
C ALA A 897 158.80 -74.44 -20.34
N LYS A 898 157.69 -75.16 -20.51
CA LYS A 898 156.49 -74.96 -19.67
C LYS A 898 156.70 -75.58 -18.31
N VAL A 899 156.86 -74.75 -17.28
CA VAL A 899 157.02 -75.18 -15.89
C VAL A 899 155.80 -74.72 -15.09
N GLU A 900 155.20 -75.63 -14.33
CA GLU A 900 154.13 -75.33 -13.37
C GLU A 900 154.56 -75.73 -11.97
N LEU A 901 154.21 -74.92 -10.97
CA LEU A 901 154.32 -75.23 -9.54
C LEU A 901 152.96 -75.76 -9.08
N VAL A 902 152.95 -76.96 -8.50
CA VAL A 902 151.73 -77.73 -8.24
C VAL A 902 151.61 -78.05 -6.77
N GLY A 903 150.51 -77.65 -6.14
CA GLY A 903 150.22 -77.77 -4.71
C GLY A 903 149.28 -78.92 -4.35
N TYR A 904 149.63 -79.65 -3.29
CA TYR A 904 148.94 -80.83 -2.80
C TYR A 904 148.53 -80.71 -1.35
N ASN A 905 147.29 -81.09 -1.02
CA ASN A 905 146.79 -81.07 0.36
C ASN A 905 147.37 -82.21 1.22
N VAL A 906 147.00 -82.24 2.51
CA VAL A 906 147.52 -83.26 3.45
C VAL A 906 147.10 -84.70 3.11
N ALA A 907 146.04 -84.89 2.32
CA ALA A 907 145.63 -86.19 1.78
C ALA A 907 146.36 -86.54 0.46
N GLY A 908 147.22 -85.65 -0.05
CA GLY A 908 148.04 -85.85 -1.25
C GLY A 908 147.36 -85.51 -2.58
N HIS A 909 146.10 -85.05 -2.56
CA HIS A 909 145.33 -84.62 -3.74
C HIS A 909 145.82 -83.27 -4.27
N GLU A 910 145.80 -83.08 -5.59
CA GLU A 910 146.11 -81.80 -6.25
C GLU A 910 145.01 -80.81 -5.90
N VAL A 911 145.38 -79.64 -5.38
CA VAL A 911 144.42 -78.58 -5.01
C VAL A 911 144.74 -77.24 -5.67
N SER A 912 145.93 -77.07 -6.26
CA SER A 912 146.28 -75.89 -7.05
C SER A 912 147.44 -76.17 -8.00
N ALA A 913 147.50 -75.48 -9.13
CA ALA A 913 148.63 -75.52 -10.06
C ALA A 913 148.79 -74.15 -10.75
N GLN A 914 150.01 -73.61 -10.77
CA GLN A 914 150.29 -72.27 -11.30
C GLN A 914 151.58 -72.26 -12.12
N LEU A 915 151.53 -71.65 -13.31
CA LEU A 915 152.65 -71.63 -14.25
C LEU A 915 153.77 -70.68 -13.76
N VAL A 916 155.00 -71.20 -13.69
CA VAL A 916 156.23 -70.50 -13.30
C VAL A 916 156.77 -69.73 -14.49
N LYS A 917 156.92 -68.41 -14.36
CA LYS A 917 157.53 -67.57 -15.41
C LYS A 917 159.05 -67.81 -15.44
N ILE A 918 159.62 -67.92 -16.63
CA ILE A 918 161.07 -68.06 -16.85
C ILE A 918 161.58 -66.83 -17.59
N SER A 919 162.84 -66.44 -17.35
CA SER A 919 163.45 -65.27 -18.00
C SER A 919 164.97 -65.41 -18.18
N THR A 920 165.56 -64.54 -18.99
CA THR A 920 167.00 -64.45 -19.28
C THR A 920 167.48 -62.99 -19.21
N THR A 921 168.79 -62.77 -19.08
CA THR A 921 169.34 -61.41 -18.92
C THR A 921 169.58 -60.75 -20.29
N ILE A 922 169.01 -59.57 -20.53
CA ILE A 922 169.04 -58.89 -21.84
C ILE A 922 169.89 -57.62 -21.78
N ALA A 923 170.88 -57.48 -22.66
CA ALA A 923 171.69 -56.28 -22.82
C ALA A 923 170.93 -55.14 -23.54
N THR A 924 171.28 -53.88 -23.26
CA THR A 924 170.70 -52.72 -23.96
C THR A 924 171.76 -51.90 -24.67
N LEU A 925 171.34 -51.19 -25.72
CA LEU A 925 172.18 -50.32 -26.56
C LEU A 925 171.39 -49.05 -26.85
N SER A 926 172.05 -47.90 -26.77
CA SER A 926 171.54 -46.59 -27.17
C SER A 926 172.59 -45.88 -28.03
N VAL A 927 172.14 -45.08 -29.00
CA VAL A 927 172.99 -44.48 -30.03
C VAL A 927 172.55 -43.04 -30.26
N ASP A 928 173.51 -42.11 -30.26
CA ASP A 928 173.25 -40.69 -30.51
C ASP A 928 173.07 -40.41 -32.01
N GLY A 929 172.20 -39.46 -32.37
CA GLY A 929 172.00 -39.05 -33.76
C GLY A 929 173.24 -38.41 -34.38
N TYR A 930 173.66 -38.92 -35.55
CA TYR A 930 174.88 -38.51 -36.23
C TYR A 930 174.60 -37.46 -37.31
N ARG A 931 175.04 -36.22 -37.11
CA ARG A 931 174.98 -35.18 -38.15
C ARG A 931 176.00 -35.43 -39.25
N MET A 932 175.57 -35.32 -40.51
CA MET A 932 176.43 -35.50 -41.68
C MET A 932 177.69 -34.62 -41.62
N GLY A 933 178.84 -35.22 -41.90
CA GLY A 933 180.14 -34.54 -41.84
C GLY A 933 180.78 -34.44 -40.44
N ALA A 934 180.09 -34.83 -39.37
CA ALA A 934 180.66 -34.90 -38.03
C ALA A 934 181.71 -36.03 -37.91
N SER A 935 182.68 -35.88 -37.01
CA SER A 935 183.82 -36.82 -36.97
C SER A 935 183.52 -38.21 -36.40
N HIS A 936 182.56 -38.34 -35.47
CA HIS A 936 182.31 -39.58 -34.72
C HIS A 936 180.82 -39.85 -34.49
N VAL A 937 180.47 -41.13 -34.35
CA VAL A 937 179.22 -41.63 -33.74
C VAL A 937 179.49 -41.92 -32.26
N THR A 938 178.51 -41.67 -31.38
CA THR A 938 178.58 -41.92 -29.93
C THR A 938 177.33 -42.63 -29.41
N GLY A 939 177.40 -43.12 -28.16
CA GLY A 939 176.25 -43.73 -27.48
C GLY A 939 176.66 -44.49 -26.22
N THR A 940 175.72 -45.27 -25.68
CA THR A 940 175.86 -45.99 -24.40
C THR A 940 175.30 -47.41 -24.49
N TYR A 941 175.72 -48.30 -23.59
CA TYR A 941 175.27 -49.69 -23.57
C TYR A 941 175.25 -50.26 -22.15
N THR A 942 174.46 -51.31 -21.92
CA THR A 942 174.45 -52.05 -20.66
C THR A 942 174.60 -53.56 -20.89
N GLY A 943 175.16 -54.25 -19.90
CA GLY A 943 175.52 -55.66 -20.01
C GLY A 943 176.93 -55.87 -20.58
N ASP A 944 177.32 -57.13 -20.74
CA ASP A 944 178.74 -57.53 -20.82
C ASP A 944 179.44 -57.32 -22.18
N ALA A 945 178.93 -56.47 -23.06
CA ALA A 945 179.57 -56.21 -24.35
C ALA A 945 180.99 -55.63 -24.19
N LYS A 946 181.94 -56.16 -24.97
CA LYS A 946 183.37 -55.79 -24.95
C LYS A 946 183.86 -55.20 -26.26
N TYR A 947 183.10 -55.35 -27.36
CA TYR A 947 183.44 -54.79 -28.67
C TYR A 947 182.22 -54.17 -29.36
N MET A 948 182.45 -53.24 -30.30
CA MET A 948 181.43 -52.68 -31.19
C MET A 948 181.90 -52.61 -32.64
N ALA A 949 180.96 -52.56 -33.58
CA ALA A 949 181.21 -52.11 -34.96
C ALA A 949 180.06 -51.22 -35.46
N LEU A 950 180.33 -50.40 -36.48
CA LEU A 950 179.27 -49.91 -37.35
C LEU A 950 179.02 -50.94 -38.46
N ILE A 951 177.76 -51.14 -38.83
CA ILE A 951 177.34 -51.87 -40.02
C ILE A 951 176.73 -50.84 -40.96
N VAL A 952 177.32 -50.65 -42.14
CA VAL A 952 176.92 -49.63 -43.13
C VAL A 952 176.47 -50.35 -44.39
N ASN A 953 175.23 -50.13 -44.81
CA ASN A 953 174.57 -50.82 -45.92
C ASN A 953 174.76 -52.35 -45.86
N GLY A 954 174.56 -52.93 -44.66
CA GLY A 954 174.73 -54.36 -44.39
C GLY A 954 176.18 -54.86 -44.26
N LYS A 955 177.20 -54.03 -44.51
CA LYS A 955 178.61 -54.42 -44.38
C LYS A 955 179.21 -53.93 -43.06
N MET A 956 179.73 -54.88 -42.26
CA MET A 956 180.43 -54.55 -41.02
C MET A 956 181.75 -53.80 -41.30
N THR A 957 181.97 -52.72 -40.57
CA THR A 957 183.21 -51.94 -40.55
C THR A 957 184.24 -52.55 -39.59
N GLN A 958 185.40 -51.91 -39.41
CA GLN A 958 186.38 -52.36 -38.41
C GLN A 958 185.76 -52.32 -36.99
N MET A 959 185.73 -53.47 -36.34
CA MET A 959 185.33 -53.61 -34.93
C MET A 959 186.39 -53.02 -33.99
N ILE A 960 185.95 -52.36 -32.92
CA ILE A 960 186.81 -51.77 -31.87
C ILE A 960 186.41 -52.26 -30.48
N GLY A 961 187.33 -52.23 -29.52
CA GLY A 961 187.02 -52.48 -28.11
C GLY A 961 186.23 -51.34 -27.48
N ILE A 962 185.28 -51.67 -26.60
CA ILE A 962 184.48 -50.72 -25.82
C ILE A 962 184.56 -51.09 -24.33
N LYS A 963 184.41 -50.09 -23.48
CA LYS A 963 184.45 -50.20 -22.02
C LYS A 963 183.65 -49.08 -21.37
N ASP A 964 183.54 -49.12 -20.06
CA ASP A 964 182.94 -48.04 -19.25
C ASP A 964 181.48 -47.69 -19.65
N GLN A 965 180.75 -48.65 -20.25
CA GLN A 965 179.35 -48.54 -20.70
C GLN A 965 179.04 -47.40 -21.70
N THR A 966 180.06 -46.83 -22.33
CA THR A 966 179.93 -45.76 -23.34
C THR A 966 180.82 -46.05 -24.56
N PHE A 967 180.57 -45.39 -25.69
CA PHE A 967 181.41 -45.56 -26.88
C PHE A 967 181.52 -44.30 -27.75
N LYS A 968 182.60 -44.26 -28.55
CA LYS A 968 182.87 -43.22 -29.55
C LYS A 968 183.62 -43.82 -30.73
N TYR A 969 183.02 -43.78 -31.91
CA TYR A 969 183.52 -44.44 -33.13
C TYR A 969 183.78 -43.42 -34.24
N TYR A 970 185.01 -43.31 -34.75
CA TYR A 970 185.32 -42.38 -35.84
C TYR A 970 184.66 -42.82 -37.15
N ALA A 971 183.83 -41.95 -37.72
CA ALA A 971 182.85 -42.27 -38.76
C ALA A 971 182.81 -41.30 -39.94
N LYS A 972 183.51 -40.16 -39.87
CA LYS A 972 183.42 -39.04 -40.82
C LYS A 972 183.41 -39.46 -42.30
N ASP A 973 184.34 -40.33 -42.65
CA ASP A 973 184.63 -40.74 -44.02
C ASP A 973 184.03 -42.13 -44.35
N LYS A 974 183.19 -42.67 -43.43
CA LYS A 974 182.59 -44.01 -43.47
C LYS A 974 181.07 -44.01 -43.64
N ILE A 975 180.39 -42.88 -43.41
CA ILE A 975 178.94 -42.71 -43.55
C ILE A 975 178.68 -41.64 -44.60
N LYS A 976 177.79 -41.93 -45.55
CA LYS A 976 177.31 -41.03 -46.60
C LYS A 976 175.82 -40.77 -46.44
N SER A 977 175.36 -39.70 -47.10
CA SER A 977 173.93 -39.37 -47.10
C SER A 977 173.13 -40.46 -47.82
N GLY A 978 172.18 -41.08 -47.11
CA GLY A 978 171.36 -42.18 -47.61
C GLY A 978 171.79 -43.60 -47.20
N ASP A 979 172.89 -43.76 -46.45
CA ASP A 979 173.31 -45.08 -45.96
C ASP A 979 172.39 -45.61 -44.83
N ASP A 980 172.01 -46.90 -44.85
CA ASP A 980 171.48 -47.60 -43.66
C ASP A 980 172.66 -47.93 -42.74
N VAL A 981 172.74 -47.23 -41.61
CA VAL A 981 173.80 -47.42 -40.62
C VAL A 981 173.23 -47.99 -39.33
N ARG A 982 173.88 -49.01 -38.80
CA ARG A 982 173.57 -49.62 -37.51
C ARG A 982 174.81 -49.69 -36.64
N VAL A 983 174.62 -49.63 -35.34
CA VAL A 983 175.65 -49.88 -34.34
C VAL A 983 175.38 -51.24 -33.74
N ALA A 984 176.38 -52.13 -33.75
CA ALA A 984 176.29 -53.46 -33.18
C ALA A 984 177.30 -53.61 -32.04
N ILE A 985 176.91 -54.30 -30.98
CA ILE A 985 177.75 -54.62 -29.82
C ILE A 985 177.88 -56.14 -29.63
N TYR A 986 179.08 -56.56 -29.27
CA TYR A 986 179.51 -57.96 -29.27
C TYR A 986 180.10 -58.36 -27.92
N ASP A 987 179.95 -59.64 -27.58
CA ASP A 987 180.48 -60.23 -26.34
C ASP A 987 182.00 -60.44 -26.39
N VAL A 988 182.56 -61.05 -25.35
CA VAL A 988 184.00 -61.35 -25.30
C VAL A 988 184.44 -62.33 -26.40
N ASN A 989 183.54 -63.22 -26.85
CA ASN A 989 183.75 -64.19 -27.93
C ASN A 989 183.50 -63.59 -29.33
N LYS A 990 183.10 -62.32 -29.42
CA LYS A 990 182.75 -61.57 -30.64
C LYS A 990 181.48 -62.06 -31.34
N VAL A 991 180.57 -62.68 -30.59
CA VAL A 991 179.18 -62.97 -31.01
C VAL A 991 178.34 -61.71 -30.79
N GLU A 992 177.44 -61.40 -31.73
CA GLU A 992 176.59 -60.20 -31.63
C GLU A 992 175.56 -60.37 -30.51
N ILE A 993 175.55 -59.45 -29.56
CA ILE A 993 174.56 -59.43 -28.48
C ILE A 993 173.34 -58.62 -28.93
N ARG A 994 173.57 -57.47 -29.58
CA ARG A 994 172.52 -56.53 -30.00
C ARG A 994 173.03 -55.56 -31.07
N ASN A 995 172.15 -55.14 -31.97
CA ASN A 995 172.35 -53.95 -32.80
C ASN A 995 171.14 -53.01 -32.73
N ASN A 996 171.39 -51.72 -32.97
CA ASN A 996 170.39 -50.66 -33.11
C ASN A 996 170.72 -49.82 -34.35
N ASN A 997 169.70 -49.28 -35.04
CA ASN A 997 169.92 -48.33 -36.13
C ASN A 997 170.46 -46.98 -35.61
N LEU A 998 171.30 -46.33 -36.41
CA LEU A 998 171.80 -44.98 -36.20
C LEU A 998 170.94 -43.99 -37.00
N SER A 999 170.39 -42.97 -36.34
CA SER A 999 169.72 -41.87 -37.04
C SER A 999 170.76 -40.90 -37.62
N VAL A 1000 170.77 -40.73 -38.95
CA VAL A 1000 171.67 -39.81 -39.67
C VAL A 1000 170.93 -38.52 -40.00
N ILE A 1001 171.44 -37.40 -39.53
CA ILE A 1001 170.78 -36.08 -39.55
C ILE A 1001 171.46 -35.19 -40.61
N GLN A 1002 170.66 -34.59 -41.49
CA GLN A 1002 171.14 -33.69 -42.53
C GLN A 1002 171.35 -32.26 -42.01
N SER A 1003 172.02 -31.43 -42.82
CA SER A 1003 172.01 -29.97 -42.66
C SER A 1003 170.86 -29.36 -43.46
N GLU A 1004 170.31 -28.25 -42.95
CA GLU A 1004 169.15 -27.55 -43.53
C GLU A 1004 169.35 -26.03 -43.46
N GLY A 1005 168.77 -25.30 -44.40
CA GLY A 1005 168.77 -23.84 -44.38
C GLY A 1005 167.93 -23.27 -45.52
N ASP A 1006 167.57 -21.99 -45.43
CA ASP A 1006 166.71 -21.34 -46.41
C ASP A 1006 167.17 -19.93 -46.83
N LEU A 1007 166.67 -19.45 -47.97
CA LEU A 1007 166.93 -18.12 -48.53
C LEU A 1007 165.65 -17.27 -48.61
N ARG A 1008 165.79 -15.97 -48.34
CA ARG A 1008 164.81 -14.93 -48.68
C ARG A 1008 165.48 -13.90 -49.57
N LEU A 1009 164.98 -13.77 -50.80
CA LEU A 1009 165.46 -12.83 -51.80
C LEU A 1009 164.61 -11.55 -51.75
N LEU A 1010 165.23 -10.40 -52.03
CA LEU A 1010 164.51 -9.17 -52.34
C LEU A 1010 164.27 -9.06 -53.84
N ASP A 1011 163.18 -8.41 -54.25
CA ASP A 1011 162.87 -8.15 -55.66
C ASP A 1011 164.01 -7.39 -56.34
N TYR A 1012 164.53 -7.92 -57.45
CA TYR A 1012 165.61 -7.30 -58.20
C TYR A 1012 165.06 -6.42 -59.32
N LYS A 1013 165.22 -5.11 -59.19
CA LYS A 1013 164.93 -4.16 -60.27
C LYS A 1013 165.96 -4.30 -61.39
N PHE A 1014 165.48 -4.40 -62.62
CA PHE A 1014 166.30 -4.55 -63.80
C PHE A 1014 167.35 -3.42 -63.93
N ASN A 1015 168.55 -3.73 -64.41
CA ASN A 1015 169.76 -2.89 -64.40
C ASN A 1015 170.37 -2.53 -63.01
N ASN A 1016 169.81 -2.99 -61.86
CA ASN A 1016 170.48 -2.81 -60.56
C ASN A 1016 171.83 -3.54 -60.50
N SER A 1017 172.73 -3.08 -59.64
CA SER A 1017 174.07 -3.68 -59.56
C SER A 1017 174.11 -5.07 -58.91
N HIS A 1018 173.23 -5.34 -57.93
CA HIS A 1018 173.30 -6.55 -57.09
C HIS A 1018 171.94 -7.20 -56.83
N ILE A 1019 171.95 -8.51 -56.67
CA ILE A 1019 170.91 -9.29 -55.98
C ILE A 1019 171.20 -9.20 -54.48
N GLU A 1020 170.17 -9.00 -53.65
CA GLU A 1020 170.31 -8.86 -52.19
C GLU A 1020 169.26 -9.73 -51.49
N GLY A 1021 169.63 -10.27 -50.33
CA GLY A 1021 168.77 -11.18 -49.58
C GLY A 1021 169.33 -11.58 -48.22
N THR A 1022 168.54 -12.36 -47.49
CA THR A 1022 168.88 -12.96 -46.19
C THR A 1022 168.83 -14.47 -46.26
N TYR A 1023 169.48 -15.14 -45.31
CA TYR A 1023 169.54 -16.59 -45.24
C TYR A 1023 169.46 -17.08 -43.78
N SER A 1024 169.06 -18.34 -43.60
CA SER A 1024 168.93 -18.99 -42.29
C SER A 1024 169.35 -20.46 -42.33
N GLY A 1025 169.61 -21.05 -41.17
CA GLY A 1025 170.15 -22.42 -41.06
C GLY A 1025 171.62 -22.52 -41.46
N ASP A 1026 172.04 -23.70 -41.92
CA ASP A 1026 173.44 -24.08 -42.14
C ASP A 1026 174.06 -23.51 -43.45
N VAL A 1027 173.39 -22.54 -44.09
CA VAL A 1027 173.91 -21.85 -45.29
C VAL A 1027 175.11 -20.97 -44.91
N VAL A 1028 176.24 -21.19 -45.60
CA VAL A 1028 177.48 -20.38 -45.44
C VAL A 1028 178.06 -19.91 -46.78
N LYS A 1029 177.44 -20.28 -47.90
CA LYS A 1029 177.77 -19.83 -49.26
C LYS A 1029 176.50 -19.57 -50.05
N VAL A 1030 176.56 -18.63 -51.00
CA VAL A 1030 175.49 -18.37 -51.97
C VAL A 1030 176.04 -18.38 -53.39
N GLN A 1031 175.33 -19.05 -54.29
CA GLN A 1031 175.65 -19.15 -55.72
C GLN A 1031 174.42 -18.72 -56.54
N VAL A 1032 174.64 -18.23 -57.76
CA VAL A 1032 173.56 -17.79 -58.66
C VAL A 1032 173.60 -18.58 -59.96
N LYS A 1033 172.43 -18.93 -60.51
CA LYS A 1033 172.21 -19.35 -61.90
C LYS A 1033 171.48 -18.23 -62.62
N VAL A 1034 171.79 -18.00 -63.90
CA VAL A 1034 170.94 -17.23 -64.81
C VAL A 1034 170.70 -18.03 -66.07
N ASN A 1035 169.43 -18.18 -66.47
CA ASN A 1035 168.99 -19.02 -67.58
C ASN A 1035 169.57 -20.46 -67.54
N GLY A 1036 169.71 -20.99 -66.32
CA GLY A 1036 170.31 -22.30 -66.04
C GLY A 1036 171.84 -22.32 -65.95
N VAL A 1037 172.54 -21.31 -66.45
CA VAL A 1037 174.02 -21.23 -66.39
C VAL A 1037 174.47 -20.80 -65.00
N ILE A 1038 175.22 -21.67 -64.34
CA ILE A 1038 175.83 -21.44 -63.03
C ILE A 1038 176.90 -20.33 -63.11
N GLN A 1039 176.82 -19.38 -62.19
CA GLN A 1039 177.75 -18.28 -62.00
C GLN A 1039 178.65 -18.51 -60.76
N SER A 1040 179.49 -17.54 -60.40
CA SER A 1040 180.38 -17.63 -59.24
C SER A 1040 179.65 -17.88 -57.91
N THR A 1041 180.34 -18.44 -56.93
CA THR A 1041 179.87 -18.62 -55.56
C THR A 1041 180.56 -17.64 -54.63
N ILE A 1042 179.82 -16.99 -53.73
CA ILE A 1042 180.36 -16.15 -52.66
C ILE A 1042 180.19 -16.84 -51.29
N PRO A 1043 181.14 -16.73 -50.35
CA PRO A 1043 180.88 -17.05 -48.95
C PRO A 1043 179.93 -15.99 -48.35
N VAL A 1044 179.10 -16.39 -47.40
CA VAL A 1044 178.16 -15.50 -46.70
C VAL A 1044 178.29 -15.65 -45.19
N LYS A 1045 178.11 -14.55 -44.46
CA LYS A 1045 178.18 -14.47 -42.99
C LYS A 1045 177.13 -13.48 -42.49
N GLU A 1046 176.82 -13.55 -41.19
CA GLU A 1046 175.89 -12.61 -40.52
C GLU A 1046 174.45 -12.59 -41.09
N GLY A 1047 174.00 -13.66 -41.76
CA GLY A 1047 172.59 -13.86 -42.13
C GLY A 1047 172.08 -13.07 -43.34
N ALA A 1048 172.93 -12.25 -43.97
CA ALA A 1048 172.62 -11.46 -45.16
C ALA A 1048 173.66 -11.67 -46.26
N PHE A 1049 173.29 -11.40 -47.52
CA PHE A 1049 174.20 -11.48 -48.65
C PHE A 1049 173.87 -10.46 -49.76
N LYS A 1050 174.90 -10.14 -50.56
CA LYS A 1050 174.84 -9.19 -51.68
C LYS A 1050 175.73 -9.72 -52.80
N TYR A 1051 175.15 -9.92 -53.98
CA TYR A 1051 175.77 -10.61 -55.10
C TYR A 1051 175.73 -9.73 -56.36
N TYR A 1052 176.87 -9.38 -56.96
CA TYR A 1052 176.89 -8.52 -58.15
C TYR A 1052 176.35 -9.27 -59.38
N ALA A 1053 175.30 -8.74 -60.01
CA ALA A 1053 174.57 -9.42 -61.08
C ALA A 1053 174.24 -8.54 -62.30
N ARG A 1054 174.67 -7.26 -62.30
CA ARG A 1054 174.29 -6.27 -63.33
C ARG A 1054 174.53 -6.71 -64.77
N ASN A 1055 175.62 -7.43 -64.99
CA ASN A 1055 176.06 -7.90 -66.31
C ASN A 1055 175.64 -9.36 -66.58
N LEU A 1056 174.89 -9.97 -65.65
CA LEU A 1056 174.44 -11.35 -65.68
C LEU A 1056 172.92 -11.45 -65.92
N ILE A 1057 172.18 -10.42 -65.50
CA ILE A 1057 170.72 -10.29 -65.70
C ILE A 1057 170.52 -9.17 -66.73
N THR A 1058 170.43 -9.57 -67.99
CA THR A 1058 170.53 -8.72 -69.18
C THR A 1058 169.20 -8.49 -69.91
N ASP A 1059 168.17 -9.28 -69.59
CA ASP A 1059 166.78 -9.03 -69.99
C ASP A 1059 165.82 -9.21 -68.79
N LEU A 1060 164.63 -8.59 -68.88
CA LEU A 1060 163.56 -8.73 -67.88
C LEU A 1060 162.97 -10.15 -67.80
N SER A 1061 163.15 -10.97 -68.84
CA SER A 1061 162.71 -12.37 -68.89
C SER A 1061 163.76 -13.38 -68.41
N ASP A 1062 164.96 -12.93 -68.03
CA ASP A 1062 166.03 -13.80 -67.54
C ASP A 1062 165.61 -14.55 -66.27
N LYS A 1063 165.66 -15.88 -66.33
CA LYS A 1063 165.32 -16.75 -65.20
C LYS A 1063 166.52 -16.90 -64.27
N VAL A 1064 166.50 -16.10 -63.21
CA VAL A 1064 167.56 -16.05 -62.19
C VAL A 1064 167.18 -16.92 -61.00
N THR A 1065 168.08 -17.79 -60.57
CA THR A 1065 167.89 -18.66 -59.39
C THR A 1065 169.06 -18.51 -58.44
N VAL A 1066 168.79 -18.43 -57.14
CA VAL A 1066 169.81 -18.26 -56.09
C VAL A 1066 169.82 -19.49 -55.20
N LEU A 1067 171.02 -20.01 -54.96
CA LEU A 1067 171.31 -21.23 -54.22
C LEU A 1067 171.92 -20.88 -52.86
N GLY A 1068 171.40 -21.46 -51.78
CA GLY A 1068 172.04 -21.44 -50.46
C GLY A 1068 172.77 -22.77 -50.25
N LEU A 1069 174.07 -22.72 -49.91
CA LEU A 1069 174.91 -23.91 -49.78
C LEU A 1069 175.64 -23.98 -48.44
N ASP A 1070 175.90 -25.21 -47.99
CA ASP A 1070 176.61 -25.51 -46.75
C ASP A 1070 178.15 -25.38 -46.85
N SER A 1071 178.84 -25.72 -45.77
CA SER A 1071 180.31 -25.69 -45.74
C SER A 1071 180.98 -26.68 -46.71
N GLY A 1072 180.32 -27.80 -47.03
CA GLY A 1072 180.72 -28.82 -48.00
C GLY A 1072 180.38 -28.48 -49.46
N ASN A 1073 179.67 -27.37 -49.69
CA ASN A 1073 179.06 -26.97 -50.96
C ASN A 1073 177.84 -27.81 -51.40
N ASN A 1074 177.17 -28.50 -50.48
CA ASN A 1074 175.86 -29.10 -50.75
C ASN A 1074 174.81 -27.99 -50.85
N ILE A 1075 173.92 -28.05 -51.84
CA ILE A 1075 172.79 -27.12 -51.96
C ILE A 1075 171.76 -27.48 -50.87
N LEU A 1076 171.48 -26.53 -49.98
CA LEU A 1076 170.45 -26.65 -48.95
C LEU A 1076 169.10 -26.12 -49.43
N THR A 1077 169.10 -25.12 -50.32
CA THR A 1077 167.90 -24.45 -50.83
C THR A 1077 168.17 -23.82 -52.20
N GLU A 1078 167.14 -23.73 -53.03
CA GLU A 1078 167.14 -22.99 -54.30
C GLU A 1078 165.88 -22.12 -54.36
N LYS A 1079 166.02 -20.82 -54.61
CA LYS A 1079 164.91 -19.86 -54.76
C LYS A 1079 165.03 -19.12 -56.08
N GLN A 1080 163.94 -19.04 -56.84
CA GLN A 1080 163.89 -18.16 -58.00
C GLN A 1080 163.82 -16.70 -57.55
N LEU A 1081 164.64 -15.84 -58.14
CA LEU A 1081 164.61 -14.41 -57.94
C LEU A 1081 163.49 -13.78 -58.77
N ASN A 1082 162.70 -12.92 -58.14
CA ASN A 1082 161.72 -12.09 -58.83
C ASN A 1082 162.43 -10.88 -59.45
N VAL A 1083 162.36 -10.76 -60.78
CA VAL A 1083 162.97 -9.67 -61.54
C VAL A 1083 161.85 -8.73 -62.00
N ILE A 1084 161.96 -7.46 -61.61
CA ILE A 1084 160.93 -6.43 -61.83
C ILE A 1084 161.51 -5.22 -62.58
N LYS A 1085 160.61 -4.36 -63.09
CA LYS A 1085 160.97 -3.22 -63.95
C LYS A 1085 161.34 -1.95 -63.17
#